data_AF-A0A517TFS5-F1
#
_entry.id   AF-A0A517TFS5-F1
#
_cell.length_a   1.000
_cell.length_b   1.000
_cell.length_c   1.000
_cell.angle_alpha   90.00
_cell.angle_beta   90.00
_cell.angle_gamma   90.00
#
_symmetry.space_group_name_H-M   'P 1'
#
loop_
_entity.id
_entity.type
_entity.pdbx_description
1 polymer ?
#
loop_
_entity_poly.entity_id
_entity_poly.type
_entity_poly.pdbx_seq_one_letter_code
_entity_poly.pdbx_strand_id
1 'polypeptide(L)'
;MPRYAATLLILLALACTPALAAVNNTGDVRPVAPGGFGLPIGANGIDDDGDNIADWIDSQGNNVFDNLADPNNPLGGNGLNWDNELIWVDYETTQNILIGETGYGLLEINGGSALRYQHLVLGGSAEDTNGNLELTTTDGEDYDFLQDLRDQDNSRTGVGVMTITGVGSVFNNDPNVIPGEFQTALNFADPSADVGDQVNTTPDPTARVDDEGFDVHVGLLGSGQLNVLAGGRIEIQDALLVGTASTAQGDVTVDGFGSYLAAYGRTEFQPGTGTPSMPTTVTASIVGGNGRGSLTVSEGGRADFFNGLSIGAGNGSPTAANIASEDVGTTDPLSSGVVTVTGNGSSLTIDSTTLIRNGAALAIGELRGDPTATLRYDNGGAVINAPDGTQTLGDGLLRIETGSNVTVIGSGSAEVGFNGVLELRGGRINVGGDLVNDGRIDGVGDVLATTLNTSVYSTIRGGDPDAQPGNPSSEPLRIVLAGNGGGGGIAFTNLGLVDGLVDLSVTGDLSNLGRIEVGGEIKARAIITTVGSSLIGNAATGSPLRIRLDSQDQVDEANPALQNNGLIGGDIDLITPGGVVNGGNLIDEPNSSNGGVIRANGVIQVGTFINHGLGEIHVEQGKSLSILAVGVPPVATLPGVVLEDGIDQRTSGGTDAPDGEAGNADFYVANLGKIIVNGGTFESGWVTDNRPDIEDGAINHVRLFRNARHVEVDAASTSAAPVGDETVGTITSIDGTLLFRDGLYNTGVVSFAGGANVVRGQVINAGFFRDTPDRNGIDYDPGTEEYLRPGVILVSGDNTSVTFQDSVRNSGIISIGPNGNVANFLGDLDNTGGTIQIALSPFAADVVSAYITVGGEVRINGGSIVLNGGGGTVDPTSVSSFAFATAPGEIALAGEPLVPGEFSLTVLEADGELSEDSLFTSLVLPETGEGVYWDIVYDTDADEIRIELIESDAIGADFNNDNIVDQLDIDIWTRNVGIVSGASIIQGDADLDGDVDLGDYEQLMQQIFAGGTPIAFAAAVPEPAALMLLCVAGVAAAARRRG
;
A
#
# COMPACT_ATOMS: atom_id res chain seq x y z
N MET A 1 -15.66 4.99 52.27
CA MET A 1 -16.39 3.90 51.58
C MET A 1 -16.20 2.46 52.12
N PRO A 2 -15.42 2.12 53.18
CA PRO A 2 -15.20 0.70 53.54
C PRO A 2 -16.35 0.02 54.32
N ARG A 3 -17.33 0.76 54.86
CA ARG A 3 -18.44 0.18 55.64
C ARG A 3 -19.57 -0.43 54.81
N TYR A 4 -19.62 -0.17 53.50
CA TYR A 4 -20.62 -0.76 52.61
C TYR A 4 -20.17 -2.09 52.00
N ALA A 5 -18.86 -2.32 51.88
CA ALA A 5 -18.32 -3.58 51.34
C ALA A 5 -18.65 -4.78 52.24
N ALA A 6 -18.49 -4.64 53.57
CA ALA A 6 -18.80 -5.73 54.51
C ALA A 6 -20.31 -6.06 54.57
N THR A 7 -21.18 -5.05 54.49
CA THR A 7 -22.63 -5.26 54.49
C THR A 7 -23.11 -5.86 53.17
N LEU A 8 -22.51 -5.49 52.04
CA LEU A 8 -22.77 -6.11 50.73
C LEU A 8 -22.32 -7.58 50.72
N LEU A 9 -21.16 -7.90 51.29
CA LEU A 9 -20.66 -9.26 51.41
C LEU A 9 -21.57 -10.16 52.26
N ILE A 10 -22.09 -9.63 53.37
CA ILE A 10 -23.01 -10.35 54.27
C ILE A 10 -24.40 -10.50 53.62
N LEU A 11 -24.88 -9.51 52.87
CA LEU A 11 -26.13 -9.61 52.11
C LEU A 11 -26.03 -10.61 50.94
N LEU A 12 -24.89 -10.68 50.23
CA LEU A 12 -24.64 -11.73 49.23
C LEU A 12 -24.61 -13.12 49.87
N ALA A 13 -23.93 -13.27 51.01
CA ALA A 13 -23.85 -14.55 51.71
C ALA A 13 -25.20 -15.03 52.28
N LEU A 14 -26.12 -14.11 52.63
CA LEU A 14 -27.46 -14.44 53.15
C LEU A 14 -28.51 -14.64 52.06
N ALA A 15 -28.27 -14.17 50.82
CA ALA A 15 -29.20 -14.34 49.70
C ALA A 15 -29.03 -15.68 48.97
N CYS A 16 -27.88 -16.37 49.12
CA CYS A 16 -27.69 -17.74 48.67
C CYS A 16 -28.28 -18.72 49.69
N THR A 17 -29.59 -18.99 49.60
CA THR A 17 -30.07 -20.30 50.05
C THR A 17 -29.41 -21.35 49.16
N PRO A 18 -28.70 -22.36 49.71
CA PRO A 18 -28.19 -23.45 48.89
C PRO A 18 -29.39 -24.10 48.21
N ALA A 19 -29.45 -24.01 46.89
CA ALA A 19 -30.29 -24.92 46.14
C ALA A 19 -29.85 -26.33 46.54
N LEU A 20 -30.81 -27.19 46.88
CA LEU A 20 -30.50 -28.60 47.12
C LEU A 20 -29.87 -29.14 45.84
N ALA A 21 -28.74 -29.82 45.96
CA ALA A 21 -28.14 -30.57 44.86
C ALA A 21 -29.21 -31.52 44.30
N ALA A 22 -29.61 -31.32 43.05
CA ALA A 22 -30.58 -32.17 42.38
C ALA A 22 -30.28 -32.26 40.88
N VAL A 23 -30.58 -33.43 40.33
CA VAL A 23 -30.74 -33.64 38.89
C VAL A 23 -32.23 -33.86 38.64
N ASN A 24 -32.90 -32.91 38.00
CA ASN A 24 -34.32 -32.99 37.69
C ASN A 24 -34.49 -33.29 36.20
N ASN A 25 -35.32 -34.27 35.85
CA ASN A 25 -35.72 -34.51 34.47
C ASN A 25 -37.25 -34.43 34.35
N THR A 26 -37.74 -33.94 33.20
CA THR A 26 -39.16 -33.97 32.86
C THR A 26 -39.33 -34.24 31.36
N GLY A 27 -40.41 -34.93 31.00
CA GLY A 27 -40.70 -35.23 29.60
C GLY A 27 -39.84 -36.37 29.04
N ASP A 28 -39.42 -36.22 27.79
CA ASP A 28 -38.68 -37.22 27.03
C ASP A 28 -37.18 -37.15 27.35
N VAL A 29 -36.76 -37.71 28.49
CA VAL A 29 -35.35 -37.84 28.89
C VAL A 29 -35.05 -39.31 29.10
N ARG A 30 -34.08 -39.85 28.36
CA ARG A 30 -33.78 -41.29 28.36
C ARG A 30 -32.28 -41.54 28.41
N PRO A 31 -31.77 -42.28 29.41
CA PRO A 31 -30.51 -42.99 29.24
C PRO A 31 -30.73 -44.13 28.24
N VAL A 32 -29.80 -44.31 27.30
CA VAL A 32 -29.84 -45.39 26.30
C VAL A 32 -28.49 -46.09 26.28
N ALA A 33 -28.52 -47.42 26.44
CA ALA A 33 -27.34 -48.24 26.33
C ALA A 33 -26.85 -48.30 24.86
N PRO A 34 -25.54 -48.39 24.61
CA PRO A 34 -24.97 -48.36 23.26
C PRO A 34 -25.32 -49.60 22.41
N GLY A 35 -25.86 -50.67 23.00
CA GLY A 35 -26.13 -51.95 22.32
C GLY A 35 -27.51 -52.15 21.68
N GLY A 36 -28.38 -51.13 21.64
CA GLY A 36 -29.74 -51.23 21.09
C GLY A 36 -30.71 -52.08 21.93
N PHE A 37 -32.02 -51.78 21.83
CA PHE A 37 -33.08 -52.41 22.63
C PHE A 37 -33.28 -53.88 22.25
N GLY A 38 -32.58 -54.76 22.94
CA GLY A 38 -32.46 -56.17 22.57
C GLY A 38 -33.41 -57.15 23.25
N LEU A 39 -34.19 -56.82 24.29
CA LEU A 39 -35.13 -57.80 24.89
C LEU A 39 -36.40 -57.16 25.50
N PRO A 40 -37.59 -57.79 25.36
CA PRO A 40 -38.83 -57.29 25.95
C PRO A 40 -38.77 -57.31 27.48
N ILE A 41 -38.89 -56.11 28.05
CA ILE A 41 -39.01 -55.74 29.47
C ILE A 41 -39.72 -56.83 30.31
N GLY A 42 -38.93 -57.59 31.07
CA GLY A 42 -39.40 -58.48 32.12
C GLY A 42 -39.57 -57.71 33.44
N ALA A 43 -40.59 -58.05 34.23
CA ALA A 43 -41.06 -57.29 35.40
C ALA A 43 -40.12 -57.21 36.64
N ASN A 44 -38.82 -57.41 36.49
CA ASN A 44 -37.83 -57.30 37.56
C ASN A 44 -36.72 -56.33 37.11
N GLY A 45 -36.68 -55.12 37.66
CA GLY A 45 -35.53 -54.19 37.70
C GLY A 45 -34.73 -53.97 36.39
N ILE A 46 -34.72 -52.74 35.89
CA ILE A 46 -33.81 -52.32 34.82
C ILE A 46 -32.39 -52.31 35.42
N ASP A 47 -31.61 -53.29 35.00
CA ASP A 47 -30.20 -53.57 35.33
C ASP A 47 -29.67 -54.24 34.05
N ASP A 48 -29.36 -53.40 33.05
CA ASP A 48 -29.07 -53.86 31.68
C ASP A 48 -27.65 -54.45 31.56
N ASP A 49 -26.73 -54.13 32.48
CA ASP A 49 -25.37 -54.70 32.54
C ASP A 49 -25.20 -55.83 33.57
N GLY A 50 -26.19 -56.06 34.44
CA GLY A 50 -26.26 -57.18 35.37
C GLY A 50 -25.55 -56.94 36.72
N ASP A 51 -25.25 -55.68 37.06
CA ASP A 51 -24.58 -55.28 38.29
C ASP A 51 -25.52 -55.20 39.52
N ASN A 52 -26.85 -55.28 39.31
CA ASN A 52 -27.95 -55.10 40.29
C ASN A 52 -28.11 -53.67 40.83
N ILE A 53 -27.60 -52.68 40.13
CA ILE A 53 -27.84 -51.26 40.32
C ILE A 53 -28.87 -50.84 39.26
N ALA A 54 -29.75 -49.91 39.62
CA ALA A 54 -30.82 -49.52 38.72
C ALA A 54 -30.31 -48.40 37.78
N ASP A 55 -30.47 -48.59 36.47
CA ASP A 55 -30.07 -47.66 35.40
C ASP A 55 -30.95 -46.39 35.26
N TRP A 56 -31.61 -45.96 36.34
CA TRP A 56 -32.52 -44.81 36.33
C TRP A 56 -31.82 -43.54 36.81
N ILE A 57 -32.04 -42.43 36.11
CA ILE A 57 -31.67 -41.10 36.60
C ILE A 57 -32.61 -40.78 37.77
N ASP A 58 -32.14 -40.95 39.01
CA ASP A 58 -32.90 -40.60 40.21
C ASP A 58 -32.75 -39.11 40.60
N SER A 59 -33.46 -38.67 41.64
CA SER A 59 -33.47 -37.28 42.09
C SER A 59 -32.13 -36.73 42.60
N GLN A 60 -31.16 -37.60 42.91
CA GLN A 60 -29.80 -37.23 43.31
C GLN A 60 -28.84 -37.17 42.10
N GLY A 61 -29.32 -37.46 40.89
CA GLY A 61 -28.48 -37.85 39.76
C GLY A 61 -28.03 -39.29 39.91
N ASN A 62 -27.43 -39.90 38.88
CA ASN A 62 -26.73 -41.17 39.06
C ASN A 62 -25.53 -40.88 39.99
N ASN A 63 -25.78 -40.89 41.29
CA ASN A 63 -24.87 -40.38 42.28
C ASN A 63 -23.84 -41.49 42.50
N VAL A 64 -22.88 -41.59 41.58
CA VAL A 64 -21.70 -42.47 41.70
C VAL A 64 -20.98 -42.23 43.04
N PHE A 65 -21.26 -41.08 43.69
CA PHE A 65 -20.78 -40.70 45.00
C PHE A 65 -21.63 -41.15 46.21
N ASP A 66 -22.84 -41.70 46.05
CA ASP A 66 -23.64 -42.18 47.21
C ASP A 66 -22.96 -43.37 47.91
N ASN A 67 -22.09 -44.09 47.19
CA ASN A 67 -21.23 -45.15 47.73
C ASN A 67 -19.84 -44.66 48.18
N LEU A 68 -19.45 -43.41 47.87
CA LEU A 68 -18.21 -42.81 48.35
C LEU A 68 -18.45 -42.27 49.77
N ALA A 69 -18.19 -43.14 50.74
CA ALA A 69 -18.05 -42.93 52.18
C ALA A 69 -18.54 -41.57 52.74
N ASP A 70 -19.56 -41.61 53.61
CA ASP A 70 -19.96 -40.49 54.46
C ASP A 70 -18.72 -39.71 54.94
N PRO A 71 -18.53 -38.45 54.50
CA PRO A 71 -17.34 -37.67 54.83
C PRO A 71 -17.23 -37.42 56.35
N ASN A 72 -18.29 -37.67 57.12
CA ASN A 72 -18.30 -37.59 58.58
C ASN A 72 -17.97 -38.94 59.27
N ASN A 73 -17.80 -40.03 58.52
CA ASN A 73 -17.52 -41.36 59.05
C ASN A 73 -16.56 -42.20 58.16
N PRO A 74 -15.31 -41.75 57.97
CA PRO A 74 -14.31 -42.43 57.12
C PRO A 74 -13.90 -43.83 57.61
N LEU A 75 -14.42 -44.32 58.73
CA LEU A 75 -14.10 -45.63 59.33
C LEU A 75 -15.35 -46.53 59.50
N GLY A 76 -16.52 -46.09 59.01
CA GLY A 76 -17.81 -46.70 59.28
C GLY A 76 -18.27 -47.76 58.28
N GLY A 77 -17.63 -48.93 58.27
CA GLY A 77 -18.26 -50.25 58.06
C GLY A 77 -18.96 -50.63 56.74
N ASN A 78 -19.34 -49.70 55.86
CA ASN A 78 -20.03 -50.01 54.60
C ASN A 78 -19.35 -49.41 53.35
N GLY A 79 -18.24 -48.68 53.50
CA GLY A 79 -17.46 -48.20 52.36
C GLY A 79 -16.68 -49.34 51.73
N LEU A 80 -16.92 -49.62 50.45
CA LEU A 80 -16.10 -50.53 49.66
C LEU A 80 -14.63 -50.05 49.70
N ASN A 81 -13.67 -50.97 49.79
CA ASN A 81 -12.25 -50.62 49.74
C ASN A 81 -11.95 -49.99 48.38
N TRP A 82 -11.10 -48.95 48.33
CA TRP A 82 -10.81 -48.21 47.09
C TRP A 82 -10.19 -49.08 45.98
N ASP A 83 -9.57 -50.20 46.34
CA ASP A 83 -9.04 -51.20 45.41
C ASP A 83 -10.12 -52.15 44.84
N ASN A 84 -11.40 -51.93 45.17
CA ASN A 84 -12.49 -52.75 44.67
C ASN A 84 -12.82 -52.32 43.24
N GLU A 85 -12.53 -53.20 42.27
CA GLU A 85 -12.85 -53.03 40.85
C GLU A 85 -14.30 -52.57 40.63
N LEU A 86 -15.24 -52.99 41.49
CA LEU A 86 -16.65 -52.57 41.43
C LEU A 86 -16.88 -51.06 41.61
N ILE A 87 -15.99 -50.33 42.30
CA ILE A 87 -16.12 -48.86 42.41
C ILE A 87 -15.82 -48.20 41.06
N TRP A 88 -14.96 -48.79 40.25
CA TRP A 88 -14.56 -48.26 38.95
C TRP A 88 -15.43 -48.77 37.79
N VAL A 89 -16.11 -49.92 37.96
CA VAL A 89 -17.06 -50.45 36.98
C VAL A 89 -18.28 -49.53 36.81
N ASP A 90 -18.82 -48.96 37.90
CA ASP A 90 -19.92 -47.97 37.82
C ASP A 90 -19.47 -46.61 37.23
N TYR A 91 -18.16 -46.33 37.19
CA TYR A 91 -17.63 -45.15 36.51
C TYR A 91 -17.68 -45.28 34.97
N GLU A 92 -17.96 -46.47 34.45
CA GLU A 92 -17.97 -46.79 33.02
C GLU A 92 -19.37 -47.00 32.45
N THR A 93 -20.43 -46.41 33.05
CA THR A 93 -21.77 -46.51 32.43
C THR A 93 -21.68 -46.02 30.98
N THR A 94 -21.82 -46.96 30.05
CA THR A 94 -21.62 -46.70 28.63
C THR A 94 -22.82 -45.97 28.03
N GLN A 95 -23.66 -45.35 28.86
CA GLN A 95 -24.97 -44.90 28.43
C GLN A 95 -24.88 -43.52 27.79
N ASN A 96 -25.64 -43.35 26.71
CA ASN A 96 -25.90 -42.07 26.08
C ASN A 96 -27.12 -41.42 26.76
N ILE A 97 -27.18 -40.09 26.81
CA ILE A 97 -28.37 -39.36 27.24
C ILE A 97 -29.04 -38.73 26.02
N LEU A 98 -30.30 -39.08 25.81
CA LEU A 98 -31.18 -38.41 24.83
C LEU A 98 -32.19 -37.54 25.57
N ILE A 99 -32.31 -36.29 25.12
CA ILE A 99 -33.25 -35.31 25.65
C ILE A 99 -34.08 -34.79 24.49
N GLY A 100 -35.39 -35.00 24.54
CA GLY A 100 -36.31 -34.56 23.50
C GLY A 100 -36.08 -35.28 22.18
N GLU A 101 -36.02 -36.61 22.22
CA GLU A 101 -35.82 -37.46 21.03
C GLU A 101 -37.02 -37.37 20.08
N THR A 102 -38.22 -37.59 20.61
CA THR A 102 -39.50 -37.63 19.86
C THR A 102 -40.50 -36.57 20.31
N GLY A 103 -40.21 -35.92 21.45
CA GLY A 103 -41.08 -34.94 22.08
C GLY A 103 -40.28 -33.87 22.80
N TYR A 104 -40.89 -33.26 23.82
CA TYR A 104 -40.21 -32.29 24.68
C TYR A 104 -39.54 -33.02 25.85
N GLY A 105 -38.24 -32.80 26.03
CA GLY A 105 -37.46 -33.26 27.18
C GLY A 105 -36.75 -32.09 27.84
N LEU A 106 -36.69 -32.09 29.17
CA LEU A 106 -35.98 -31.10 29.98
C LEU A 106 -35.15 -31.81 31.05
N LEU A 107 -33.86 -31.49 31.13
CA LEU A 107 -32.94 -31.92 32.18
C LEU A 107 -32.33 -30.69 32.87
N GLU A 108 -32.34 -30.67 34.19
CA GLU A 108 -31.74 -29.62 35.00
C GLU A 108 -30.72 -30.24 35.97
N ILE A 109 -29.48 -29.75 35.96
CA ILE A 109 -28.44 -30.06 36.94
C ILE A 109 -28.24 -28.82 37.79
N ASN A 110 -28.50 -28.90 39.10
CA ASN A 110 -28.38 -27.75 39.98
C ASN A 110 -27.81 -28.09 41.37
N GLY A 111 -27.46 -27.04 42.12
CA GLY A 111 -27.12 -27.14 43.54
C GLY A 111 -25.85 -27.92 43.88
N GLY A 112 -24.91 -28.06 42.94
CA GLY A 112 -23.68 -28.84 43.16
C GLY A 112 -23.73 -30.30 42.69
N SER A 113 -24.80 -30.72 42.00
CA SER A 113 -24.90 -32.07 41.44
C SER A 113 -23.98 -32.30 40.25
N ALA A 114 -23.48 -33.53 40.10
CA ALA A 114 -22.70 -33.94 38.93
C ALA A 114 -23.45 -35.01 38.11
N LEU A 115 -23.28 -34.98 36.80
CA LEU A 115 -23.80 -35.99 35.87
C LEU A 115 -22.67 -36.42 34.93
N ARG A 116 -22.43 -37.72 34.78
CA ARG A 116 -21.40 -38.29 33.90
C ARG A 116 -21.96 -39.42 33.07
N TYR A 117 -21.92 -39.27 31.75
CA TYR A 117 -22.44 -40.21 30.74
C TYR A 117 -21.54 -40.13 29.51
N GLN A 118 -21.79 -40.94 28.48
CA GLN A 118 -21.06 -40.89 27.22
C GLN A 118 -21.53 -39.71 26.34
N HIS A 119 -22.26 -39.98 25.25
CA HIS A 119 -22.78 -38.95 24.38
C HIS A 119 -24.00 -38.27 24.99
N LEU A 120 -24.14 -36.96 24.75
CA LEU A 120 -25.34 -36.20 25.09
C LEU A 120 -25.99 -35.68 23.82
N VAL A 121 -27.26 -36.01 23.60
CA VAL A 121 -28.00 -35.57 22.41
C VAL A 121 -29.27 -34.81 22.83
N LEU A 122 -29.36 -33.55 22.40
CA LEU A 122 -30.50 -32.66 22.66
C LEU A 122 -31.27 -32.42 21.36
N GLY A 123 -32.52 -32.84 21.27
CA GLY A 123 -33.42 -32.49 20.17
C GLY A 123 -33.27 -33.37 18.93
N GLY A 124 -33.97 -34.50 18.93
CA GLY A 124 -34.04 -35.47 17.82
C GLY A 124 -33.01 -36.60 17.90
N SER A 125 -33.25 -37.65 17.10
CA SER A 125 -32.36 -38.81 16.91
C SER A 125 -32.50 -39.39 15.51
N ALA A 126 -31.41 -39.98 15.00
CA ALA A 126 -31.48 -40.93 13.89
C ALA A 126 -31.62 -42.33 14.48
N GLU A 127 -32.56 -43.10 13.93
CA GLU A 127 -32.67 -44.52 14.19
C GLU A 127 -32.45 -45.26 12.88
N ASP A 128 -31.63 -46.31 12.92
CA ASP A 128 -31.39 -47.19 11.80
C ASP A 128 -32.69 -47.82 11.28
N THR A 129 -32.58 -48.52 10.15
CA THR A 129 -33.73 -49.24 9.57
C THR A 129 -34.34 -50.31 10.50
N ASN A 130 -33.64 -50.69 11.57
CA ASN A 130 -34.11 -51.62 12.61
C ASN A 130 -34.71 -50.92 13.84
N GLY A 131 -34.73 -49.59 13.88
CA GLY A 131 -35.19 -48.82 15.04
C GLY A 131 -34.17 -48.79 16.19
N ASN A 132 -32.91 -49.17 15.92
CA ASN A 132 -31.81 -49.00 16.85
C ASN A 132 -31.25 -47.60 16.69
N LEU A 133 -30.98 -46.97 17.83
CA LEU A 133 -30.24 -45.73 17.88
C LEU A 133 -28.77 -46.05 17.54
N GLU A 134 -28.40 -45.89 16.28
CA GLU A 134 -27.05 -46.17 15.79
C GLU A 134 -26.15 -44.98 16.14
N LEU A 135 -25.71 -44.94 17.40
CA LEU A 135 -24.65 -44.05 17.87
C LEU A 135 -23.30 -44.78 17.95
N THR A 136 -23.31 -46.11 17.94
CA THR A 136 -22.10 -46.94 17.90
C THR A 136 -21.82 -47.33 16.47
N THR A 137 -20.64 -46.98 15.95
CA THR A 137 -20.20 -47.52 14.67
C THR A 137 -19.66 -48.92 14.93
N THR A 138 -20.31 -49.97 14.38
CA THR A 138 -19.82 -51.36 14.55
C THR A 138 -18.45 -51.60 13.92
N ASP A 139 -17.93 -50.63 13.17
CA ASP A 139 -16.81 -50.78 12.25
C ASP A 139 -15.59 -49.94 12.67
N GLY A 140 -15.65 -49.20 13.79
CA GLY A 140 -14.54 -48.40 14.33
C GLY A 140 -14.21 -47.14 13.52
N GLU A 141 -15.11 -46.72 12.62
CA GLU A 141 -15.00 -45.44 11.93
C GLU A 141 -16.15 -44.53 12.35
N ASP A 142 -15.89 -43.63 13.32
CA ASP A 142 -16.81 -42.60 13.87
C ASP A 142 -17.50 -41.71 12.81
N TYR A 143 -17.13 -41.82 11.54
CA TYR A 143 -17.56 -40.94 10.46
C TYR A 143 -18.87 -41.34 9.77
N ASP A 144 -19.37 -42.59 9.93
CA ASP A 144 -20.54 -43.08 9.19
C ASP A 144 -21.89 -42.56 9.75
N PHE A 145 -21.92 -42.09 10.99
CA PHE A 145 -23.13 -41.54 11.64
C PHE A 145 -23.81 -40.41 10.84
N LEU A 146 -23.02 -39.52 10.23
CA LEU A 146 -23.54 -38.41 9.41
C LEU A 146 -23.98 -38.84 8.00
N GLN A 147 -23.52 -39.99 7.52
CA GLN A 147 -23.93 -40.56 6.24
C GLN A 147 -25.27 -41.30 6.42
N ASP A 148 -25.41 -42.07 7.49
CA ASP A 148 -26.67 -42.73 7.86
C ASP A 148 -27.81 -41.76 8.18
N LEU A 149 -27.51 -40.61 8.80
CA LEU A 149 -28.46 -39.52 9.02
C LEU A 149 -29.16 -39.02 7.73
N ARG A 150 -28.58 -39.25 6.55
CA ARG A 150 -29.13 -38.81 5.25
C ARG A 150 -29.98 -39.86 4.56
N ASP A 151 -29.68 -41.14 4.75
CA ASP A 151 -30.30 -42.25 4.01
C ASP A 151 -31.54 -42.83 4.72
N GLN A 152 -31.86 -42.37 5.93
CA GLN A 152 -32.89 -42.98 6.76
C GLN A 152 -34.24 -42.23 6.74
N ASP A 153 -35.27 -42.90 6.23
CA ASP A 153 -36.70 -42.50 6.23
C ASP A 153 -37.30 -42.32 7.66
N ASN A 154 -36.52 -42.55 8.73
CA ASN A 154 -36.96 -42.63 10.12
C ASN A 154 -36.48 -41.47 11.02
N SER A 155 -35.98 -40.36 10.46
CA SER A 155 -35.53 -39.21 11.25
C SER A 155 -36.59 -38.73 12.26
N ARG A 156 -36.24 -38.64 13.54
CA ARG A 156 -37.11 -38.12 14.59
C ARG A 156 -36.71 -36.70 14.95
N THR A 157 -37.71 -35.82 15.01
CA THR A 157 -37.52 -34.45 15.47
C THR A 157 -38.20 -34.28 16.83
N GLY A 158 -37.48 -33.69 17.78
CA GLY A 158 -37.99 -33.36 19.10
C GLY A 158 -37.34 -32.08 19.64
N VAL A 159 -37.66 -31.74 20.88
CA VAL A 159 -37.16 -30.53 21.56
C VAL A 159 -36.48 -30.93 22.86
N GLY A 160 -35.15 -30.86 22.89
CA GLY A 160 -34.35 -31.17 24.06
C GLY A 160 -33.83 -29.91 24.73
N VAL A 161 -34.02 -29.78 26.05
CA VAL A 161 -33.49 -28.67 26.83
C VAL A 161 -32.67 -29.20 27.99
N MET A 162 -31.45 -28.72 28.15
CA MET A 162 -30.60 -28.98 29.31
C MET A 162 -30.21 -27.67 29.97
N THR A 163 -30.27 -27.60 31.30
CA THR A 163 -29.80 -26.45 32.08
C THR A 163 -28.88 -26.90 33.21
N ILE A 164 -27.69 -26.32 33.29
CA ILE A 164 -26.70 -26.55 34.35
C ILE A 164 -26.53 -25.22 35.09
N THR A 165 -26.76 -25.18 36.41
CA THR A 165 -26.71 -23.92 37.17
C THR A 165 -26.27 -24.11 38.61
N GLY A 166 -25.53 -23.14 39.13
CA GLY A 166 -25.04 -23.15 40.50
C GLY A 166 -23.65 -23.76 40.64
N VAL A 167 -22.88 -23.23 41.57
CA VAL A 167 -21.49 -23.63 41.81
C VAL A 167 -21.40 -25.13 42.14
N GLY A 168 -20.48 -25.82 41.48
CA GLY A 168 -20.25 -27.25 41.62
C GLY A 168 -21.21 -28.13 40.81
N SER A 169 -22.16 -27.55 40.07
CA SER A 169 -23.00 -28.31 39.15
C SER A 169 -22.24 -28.62 37.88
N VAL A 170 -22.03 -29.90 37.57
CA VAL A 170 -21.16 -30.34 36.47
C VAL A 170 -21.84 -31.39 35.61
N PHE A 171 -21.84 -31.22 34.28
CA PHE A 171 -21.90 -32.35 33.36
C PHE A 171 -20.47 -32.65 32.87
N ASN A 172 -20.06 -33.91 32.90
CA ASN A 172 -18.74 -34.29 32.44
C ASN A 172 -18.80 -35.67 31.78
N ASN A 173 -18.56 -35.73 30.48
CA ASN A 173 -18.40 -37.00 29.78
C ASN A 173 -16.94 -37.39 29.54
N ASP A 174 -15.97 -36.59 29.98
CA ASP A 174 -14.56 -36.94 29.92
C ASP A 174 -14.18 -37.87 31.10
N PRO A 175 -13.88 -39.15 30.83
CA PRO A 175 -13.48 -40.11 31.86
C PRO A 175 -12.14 -39.75 32.52
N ASN A 176 -11.28 -39.00 31.82
CA ASN A 176 -9.91 -38.68 32.24
C ASN A 176 -9.85 -37.37 33.05
N VAL A 177 -10.87 -36.51 32.95
CA VAL A 177 -10.91 -35.25 33.68
C VAL A 177 -11.77 -35.43 34.93
N ILE A 178 -11.12 -35.48 36.09
CA ILE A 178 -11.82 -35.26 37.36
C ILE A 178 -11.92 -33.74 37.56
N PRO A 179 -13.12 -33.14 37.66
CA PRO A 179 -13.25 -31.71 37.83
C PRO A 179 -12.44 -31.26 39.06
N GLY A 180 -11.65 -30.20 38.93
CA GLY A 180 -10.67 -29.79 39.94
C GLY A 180 -11.23 -29.60 41.36
N GLU A 181 -12.52 -29.25 41.49
CA GLU A 181 -13.21 -29.16 42.79
C GLU A 181 -13.33 -30.51 43.52
N PHE A 182 -13.47 -31.60 42.77
CA PHE A 182 -13.43 -32.97 43.30
C PHE A 182 -12.01 -33.45 43.52
N GLN A 183 -11.02 -32.96 42.76
CA GLN A 183 -9.60 -33.28 43.03
C GLN A 183 -9.17 -32.85 44.44
N THR A 184 -9.68 -31.73 44.94
CA THR A 184 -9.43 -31.29 46.33
C THR A 184 -10.17 -32.12 47.37
N ALA A 185 -11.37 -32.61 47.07
CA ALA A 185 -12.14 -33.49 47.97
C ALA A 185 -11.53 -34.90 48.06
N LEU A 186 -10.82 -35.34 47.02
CA LEU A 186 -10.05 -36.58 46.98
C LEU A 186 -8.84 -36.59 47.94
N ASN A 187 -8.56 -35.45 48.62
CA ASN A 187 -7.68 -35.35 49.78
C ASN A 187 -6.46 -36.28 49.71
N PHE A 188 -5.58 -36.06 48.73
CA PHE A 188 -4.24 -36.63 48.69
C PHE A 188 -3.42 -36.05 49.86
N ALA A 189 -3.78 -36.44 51.07
CA ALA A 189 -3.26 -35.94 52.33
C ALA A 189 -1.92 -36.59 52.71
N ASP A 190 -1.28 -37.31 51.79
CA ASP A 190 0.11 -37.71 51.93
C ASP A 190 1.02 -36.76 51.14
N PRO A 191 1.51 -35.67 51.75
CA PRO A 191 2.50 -34.78 51.13
C PRO A 191 3.86 -35.44 50.89
N SER A 192 4.02 -36.74 51.19
CA SER A 192 5.23 -37.53 50.92
C SER A 192 5.09 -38.54 49.78
N ALA A 193 3.88 -38.78 49.26
CA ALA A 193 3.70 -39.54 48.04
C ALA A 193 4.07 -38.63 46.85
N ASP A 194 5.01 -39.08 46.02
CA ASP A 194 5.39 -38.39 44.79
C ASP A 194 4.16 -38.31 43.89
N VAL A 195 3.48 -37.16 43.91
CA VAL A 195 2.17 -36.93 43.25
C VAL A 195 2.27 -37.20 41.74
N GLY A 196 3.47 -37.20 41.17
CA GLY A 196 3.72 -37.56 39.78
C GLY A 196 3.54 -39.04 39.43
N ASP A 197 3.54 -39.97 40.40
CA ASP A 197 3.53 -41.42 40.12
C ASP A 197 2.17 -42.10 40.44
N GLN A 198 1.33 -41.50 41.30
CA GLN A 198 0.01 -42.07 41.66
C GLN A 198 -1.19 -41.37 41.01
N VAL A 199 -1.03 -40.19 40.41
CA VAL A 199 -2.07 -39.59 39.55
C VAL A 199 -2.04 -40.21 38.14
N ASN A 200 -1.06 -41.06 37.85
CA ASN A 200 -0.87 -41.72 36.56
C ASN A 200 -1.30 -43.20 36.52
N THR A 201 -1.88 -43.73 37.62
CA THR A 201 -2.66 -44.97 37.53
C THR A 201 -4.09 -44.61 37.17
N THR A 202 -4.25 -44.08 35.96
CA THR A 202 -5.54 -44.05 35.27
C THR A 202 -6.13 -45.47 35.28
N PRO A 203 -7.46 -45.62 35.35
CA PRO A 203 -8.13 -46.88 35.01
C PRO A 203 -7.47 -47.45 33.74
N ASP A 204 -7.18 -48.75 33.75
CA ASP A 204 -6.45 -49.43 32.67
C ASP A 204 -7.07 -49.06 31.31
N PRO A 205 -6.41 -48.21 30.49
CA PRO A 205 -6.97 -47.76 29.22
C PRO A 205 -7.14 -48.92 28.24
N THR A 206 -6.52 -50.08 28.51
CA THR A 206 -6.61 -51.26 27.63
C THR A 206 -7.96 -51.98 27.67
N ALA A 207 -8.89 -51.58 28.55
CA ALA A 207 -10.22 -52.16 28.63
C ALA A 207 -11.29 -51.45 27.78
N ARG A 208 -10.99 -50.27 27.23
CA ARG A 208 -11.92 -49.53 26.36
C ARG A 208 -11.64 -49.86 24.91
N VAL A 209 -12.68 -50.16 24.14
CA VAL A 209 -12.54 -50.42 22.70
C VAL A 209 -12.12 -49.10 22.04
N ASP A 210 -10.97 -49.12 21.40
CA ASP A 210 -10.06 -47.98 21.20
C ASP A 210 -10.54 -46.86 20.22
N ASP A 211 -11.83 -46.60 19.98
CA ASP A 211 -12.21 -45.68 18.88
C ASP A 211 -13.28 -44.59 19.12
N GLU A 212 -14.17 -44.65 20.12
CA GLU A 212 -15.29 -43.68 20.21
C GLU A 212 -14.99 -42.50 21.18
N GLY A 213 -14.97 -41.26 20.66
CA GLY A 213 -14.91 -40.04 21.48
C GLY A 213 -16.30 -39.57 21.93
N PHE A 214 -16.48 -39.17 23.19
CA PHE A 214 -17.81 -38.75 23.67
C PHE A 214 -18.17 -37.32 23.30
N ASP A 215 -19.13 -37.19 22.39
CA ASP A 215 -19.64 -35.93 21.86
C ASP A 215 -20.89 -35.39 22.57
N VAL A 216 -21.12 -34.08 22.40
CA VAL A 216 -22.39 -33.42 22.74
C VAL A 216 -23.04 -32.84 21.49
N HIS A 217 -24.22 -33.34 21.14
CA HIS A 217 -25.04 -32.82 20.05
C HIS A 217 -26.18 -31.94 20.59
N VAL A 218 -26.25 -30.69 20.13
CA VAL A 218 -27.32 -29.74 20.46
C VAL A 218 -28.07 -29.40 19.19
N GLY A 219 -29.28 -29.94 19.04
CA GLY A 219 -30.04 -29.88 17.80
C GLY A 219 -29.42 -30.81 16.76
N LEU A 220 -29.59 -32.13 16.95
CA LEU A 220 -29.10 -33.12 15.99
C LEU A 220 -29.96 -33.11 14.71
N LEU A 221 -31.27 -33.34 14.87
CA LEU A 221 -32.28 -33.32 13.80
C LEU A 221 -33.45 -32.37 14.11
N GLY A 222 -33.71 -32.13 15.40
CA GLY A 222 -34.76 -31.25 15.92
C GLY A 222 -34.20 -29.98 16.55
N SER A 223 -34.80 -29.55 17.66
CA SER A 223 -34.38 -28.36 18.40
C SER A 223 -33.71 -28.73 19.72
N GLY A 224 -32.44 -28.37 19.90
CA GLY A 224 -31.70 -28.56 21.15
C GLY A 224 -31.36 -27.23 21.80
N GLN A 225 -31.44 -27.16 23.13
CA GLN A 225 -30.99 -26.03 23.91
C GLN A 225 -30.13 -26.49 25.09
N LEU A 226 -28.91 -25.96 25.22
CA LEU A 226 -28.01 -26.20 26.34
C LEU A 226 -27.71 -24.88 27.05
N ASN A 227 -28.11 -24.75 28.30
CA ASN A 227 -27.87 -23.56 29.12
C ASN A 227 -26.90 -23.88 30.26
N VAL A 228 -25.68 -23.35 30.19
CA VAL A 228 -24.67 -23.39 31.26
C VAL A 228 -24.68 -22.02 31.94
N LEU A 229 -25.46 -21.90 33.01
CA LEU A 229 -25.70 -20.64 33.72
C LEU A 229 -24.67 -20.45 34.86
N ALA A 230 -24.74 -19.32 35.56
CA ALA A 230 -23.79 -18.93 36.59
C ALA A 230 -23.40 -20.08 37.55
N GLY A 231 -22.10 -20.35 37.64
CA GLY A 231 -21.49 -21.43 38.44
C GLY A 231 -21.62 -22.85 37.88
N GLY A 232 -22.44 -23.06 36.85
CA GLY A 232 -22.61 -24.35 36.18
C GLY A 232 -21.43 -24.67 35.25
N ARG A 233 -21.18 -25.96 35.04
CA ARG A 233 -20.02 -26.44 34.29
C ARG A 233 -20.40 -27.58 33.35
N ILE A 234 -19.84 -27.57 32.16
CA ILE A 234 -19.85 -28.70 31.25
C ILE A 234 -18.44 -28.99 30.73
N GLU A 235 -18.04 -30.26 30.77
CA GLU A 235 -16.78 -30.77 30.25
C GLU A 235 -17.08 -31.87 29.24
N ILE A 236 -16.61 -31.67 28.02
CA ILE A 236 -16.86 -32.52 26.86
C ILE A 236 -15.54 -33.18 26.46
N GLN A 237 -15.53 -34.49 26.34
CA GLN A 237 -14.34 -35.27 26.00
C GLN A 237 -13.90 -34.99 24.57
N ASP A 238 -14.81 -35.11 23.59
CA ASP A 238 -14.47 -34.89 22.19
C ASP A 238 -14.97 -33.54 21.67
N ALA A 239 -16.12 -33.48 21.00
CA ALA A 239 -16.62 -32.27 20.36
C ALA A 239 -18.02 -31.83 20.84
N LEU A 240 -18.25 -30.52 20.75
CA LEU A 240 -19.58 -29.92 20.81
C LEU A 240 -20.08 -29.66 19.39
N LEU A 241 -21.25 -30.23 19.05
CA LEU A 241 -21.85 -30.15 17.73
C LEU A 241 -23.24 -29.50 17.82
N VAL A 242 -23.40 -28.30 17.27
CA VAL A 242 -24.61 -27.48 17.42
C VAL A 242 -25.28 -27.27 16.06
N GLY A 243 -26.52 -27.73 15.90
CA GLY A 243 -27.29 -27.60 14.65
C GLY A 243 -26.69 -28.42 13.49
N THR A 244 -26.58 -29.73 13.66
CA THR A 244 -25.79 -30.59 12.76
C THR A 244 -26.49 -30.98 11.47
N ALA A 245 -27.81 -31.24 11.47
CA ALA A 245 -28.57 -31.57 10.27
C ALA A 245 -29.27 -30.36 9.66
N SER A 246 -29.66 -30.43 8.39
CA SER A 246 -30.19 -29.29 7.61
C SER A 246 -31.42 -28.61 8.19
N THR A 247 -32.27 -29.34 8.92
CA THR A 247 -33.45 -28.81 9.61
C THR A 247 -33.23 -28.52 11.09
N ALA A 248 -32.07 -28.89 11.62
CA ALA A 248 -31.81 -28.85 13.05
C ALA A 248 -31.54 -27.42 13.53
N GLN A 249 -31.95 -27.16 14.76
CA GLN A 249 -31.72 -25.90 15.46
C GLN A 249 -31.07 -26.17 16.80
N GLY A 250 -29.80 -25.82 16.95
CA GLY A 250 -29.08 -25.90 18.22
C GLY A 250 -28.85 -24.53 18.82
N ASP A 251 -29.03 -24.40 20.14
CA ASP A 251 -28.70 -23.18 20.88
C ASP A 251 -27.93 -23.51 22.16
N VAL A 252 -26.74 -22.95 22.31
CA VAL A 252 -25.90 -23.11 23.50
C VAL A 252 -25.67 -21.75 24.13
N THR A 253 -25.92 -21.64 25.44
CA THR A 253 -25.69 -20.43 26.22
C THR A 253 -24.77 -20.74 27.39
N VAL A 254 -23.65 -20.02 27.51
CA VAL A 254 -22.71 -20.06 28.63
C VAL A 254 -22.73 -18.68 29.29
N ASP A 255 -23.57 -18.51 30.30
CA ASP A 255 -23.93 -17.20 30.85
C ASP A 255 -23.61 -17.08 32.35
N GLY A 256 -23.05 -15.94 32.73
CA GLY A 256 -22.82 -15.56 34.12
C GLY A 256 -21.49 -16.01 34.71
N PHE A 257 -21.04 -15.29 35.74
CA PHE A 257 -19.75 -15.56 36.39
C PHE A 257 -19.61 -17.01 36.87
N GLY A 258 -18.48 -17.62 36.50
CA GLY A 258 -18.14 -18.98 36.89
C GLY A 258 -18.86 -20.06 36.08
N SER A 259 -19.67 -19.71 35.07
CA SER A 259 -20.10 -20.69 34.08
C SER A 259 -18.94 -21.10 33.19
N TYR A 260 -18.82 -22.40 32.90
CA TYR A 260 -17.70 -22.95 32.15
C TYR A 260 -18.13 -24.06 31.20
N LEU A 261 -17.73 -23.96 29.94
CA LEU A 261 -17.84 -25.00 28.93
C LEU A 261 -16.44 -25.35 28.43
N ALA A 262 -16.11 -26.63 28.37
CA ALA A 262 -14.90 -27.11 27.73
C ALA A 262 -15.20 -28.26 26.78
N ALA A 263 -14.61 -28.25 25.59
CA ALA A 263 -14.49 -29.40 24.71
C ALA A 263 -13.01 -29.69 24.50
N TYR A 264 -12.49 -30.68 25.24
CA TYR A 264 -11.07 -31.01 25.29
C TYR A 264 -10.59 -31.66 24.00
N GLY A 265 -11.50 -32.34 23.32
CA GLY A 265 -11.18 -33.15 22.19
C GLY A 265 -10.23 -34.31 22.56
N ARG A 266 -10.28 -35.40 21.79
CA ARG A 266 -9.61 -36.65 22.18
C ARG A 266 -8.09 -36.50 22.41
N THR A 267 -7.64 -36.68 23.65
CA THR A 267 -6.22 -36.93 24.00
C THR A 267 -6.06 -38.40 24.37
N GLU A 268 -5.61 -39.22 23.42
CA GLU A 268 -5.30 -40.61 23.71
C GLU A 268 -3.88 -40.73 24.28
N PHE A 269 -3.71 -41.50 25.35
CA PHE A 269 -2.38 -41.87 25.83
C PHE A 269 -1.98 -43.16 25.12
N GLN A 270 -0.89 -43.12 24.36
CA GLN A 270 -0.44 -44.31 23.65
C GLN A 270 -0.12 -45.42 24.67
N PRO A 271 -0.81 -46.58 24.62
CA PRO A 271 -0.64 -47.63 25.61
C PRO A 271 0.84 -48.03 25.74
N GLY A 272 1.37 -47.96 26.96
CA GLY A 272 2.72 -48.39 27.30
C GLY A 272 3.85 -47.35 27.14
N THR A 273 3.58 -46.17 26.57
CA THR A 273 4.60 -45.09 26.49
C THR A 273 4.38 -43.98 27.50
N GLY A 274 3.13 -43.80 27.98
CA GLY A 274 2.75 -42.65 28.81
C GLY A 274 2.87 -41.30 28.09
N THR A 275 3.23 -41.30 26.79
CA THR A 275 3.20 -40.09 25.99
C THR A 275 1.79 -39.92 25.41
N PRO A 276 1.17 -38.75 25.60
CA PRO A 276 -0.09 -38.46 24.91
C PRO A 276 0.17 -38.51 23.40
N SER A 277 -0.46 -39.48 22.72
CA SER A 277 -0.50 -39.55 21.26
C SER A 277 -1.90 -39.13 20.84
N MET A 278 -2.03 -37.92 20.34
CA MET A 278 -3.28 -37.48 19.75
C MET A 278 -3.61 -38.40 18.54
N PRO A 279 -4.81 -38.99 18.49
CA PRO A 279 -5.22 -39.79 17.34
C PRO A 279 -5.25 -38.92 16.08
N THR A 280 -5.15 -39.54 14.91
CA THR A 280 -5.17 -38.82 13.62
C THR A 280 -6.54 -38.24 13.27
N THR A 281 -7.58 -38.67 13.97
CA THR A 281 -8.98 -38.32 13.79
C THR A 281 -9.42 -37.56 15.03
N VAL A 282 -9.39 -36.25 14.94
CA VAL A 282 -9.81 -35.36 16.01
C VAL A 282 -10.98 -34.54 15.50
N THR A 283 -12.08 -34.55 16.23
CA THR A 283 -13.30 -33.83 15.84
C THR A 283 -13.25 -32.40 16.36
N ALA A 284 -13.25 -31.43 15.46
CA ALA A 284 -13.41 -30.03 15.84
C ALA A 284 -14.85 -29.78 16.30
N SER A 285 -15.05 -28.89 17.27
CA SER A 285 -16.41 -28.46 17.63
C SER A 285 -17.03 -27.64 16.49
N ILE A 286 -18.34 -27.76 16.30
CA ILE A 286 -19.07 -27.15 15.17
C ILE A 286 -20.28 -26.39 15.69
N VAL A 287 -20.44 -25.14 15.25
CA VAL A 287 -21.64 -24.34 15.46
C VAL A 287 -22.25 -24.00 14.11
N GLY A 288 -23.42 -24.57 13.81
CA GLY A 288 -24.11 -24.41 12.54
C GLY A 288 -23.52 -25.29 11.44
N GLY A 289 -23.54 -26.62 11.65
CA GLY A 289 -23.02 -27.62 10.71
C GLY A 289 -23.79 -27.63 9.39
N ASN A 290 -24.85 -28.44 9.27
CA ASN A 290 -25.76 -28.32 8.12
C ASN A 290 -27.02 -27.50 8.46
N GLY A 291 -27.31 -27.30 9.75
CA GLY A 291 -28.47 -26.56 10.24
C GLY A 291 -28.13 -25.20 10.82
N ARG A 292 -28.98 -24.73 11.73
CA ARG A 292 -28.78 -23.48 12.47
C ARG A 292 -28.20 -23.77 13.84
N GLY A 293 -27.00 -23.26 14.11
CA GLY A 293 -26.38 -23.36 15.42
C GLY A 293 -26.08 -21.98 15.99
N SER A 294 -26.38 -21.78 17.27
CA SER A 294 -25.93 -20.62 18.03
C SER A 294 -25.15 -21.02 19.28
N LEU A 295 -24.09 -20.27 19.58
CA LEU A 295 -23.36 -20.30 20.84
C LEU A 295 -23.22 -18.88 21.37
N THR A 296 -23.72 -18.64 22.59
CA THR A 296 -23.57 -17.34 23.28
C THR A 296 -22.73 -17.53 24.53
N VAL A 297 -21.68 -16.74 24.70
CA VAL A 297 -20.88 -16.67 25.93
C VAL A 297 -21.03 -15.27 26.52
N SER A 298 -21.65 -15.16 27.70
CA SER A 298 -22.07 -13.87 28.26
C SER A 298 -21.80 -13.69 29.76
N GLU A 299 -21.77 -12.42 30.20
CA GLU A 299 -21.73 -12.01 31.61
C GLU A 299 -20.63 -12.69 32.47
N GLY A 300 -19.43 -12.89 31.89
CA GLY A 300 -18.30 -13.51 32.57
C GLY A 300 -18.22 -15.03 32.42
N GLY A 301 -19.05 -15.62 31.55
CA GLY A 301 -18.94 -17.02 31.15
C GLY A 301 -17.67 -17.31 30.35
N ARG A 302 -17.26 -18.58 30.35
CA ARG A 302 -16.06 -19.04 29.65
C ARG A 302 -16.32 -20.30 28.85
N ALA A 303 -15.92 -20.31 27.58
CA ALA A 303 -15.92 -21.49 26.73
C ALA A 303 -14.50 -21.77 26.21
N ASP A 304 -14.03 -23.02 26.32
CA ASP A 304 -12.74 -23.47 25.81
C ASP A 304 -12.91 -24.63 24.82
N PHE A 305 -12.33 -24.53 23.63
CA PHE A 305 -12.36 -25.56 22.58
C PHE A 305 -10.92 -25.94 22.22
N PHE A 306 -10.47 -27.12 22.59
CA PHE A 306 -9.05 -27.48 22.50
C PHE A 306 -8.65 -28.11 21.16
N ASN A 307 -9.63 -28.56 20.38
CA ASN A 307 -9.43 -29.18 19.06
C ASN A 307 -10.09 -28.38 17.94
N GLY A 308 -10.12 -27.06 18.13
CA GLY A 308 -10.66 -26.11 17.17
C GLY A 308 -12.17 -25.93 17.23
N LEU A 309 -12.62 -24.89 16.54
CA LEU A 309 -14.01 -24.48 16.43
C LEU A 309 -14.33 -24.04 15.01
N SER A 310 -15.36 -24.64 14.42
CA SER A 310 -15.93 -24.25 13.12
C SER A 310 -17.27 -23.57 13.32
N ILE A 311 -17.50 -22.43 12.66
CA ILE A 311 -18.72 -21.62 12.77
C ILE A 311 -19.33 -21.46 11.38
N GLY A 312 -20.44 -22.12 11.11
CA GLY A 312 -21.17 -21.97 9.85
C GLY A 312 -20.47 -22.56 8.63
N ALA A 313 -19.32 -23.22 8.80
CA ALA A 313 -18.74 -24.01 7.73
C ALA A 313 -19.56 -25.30 7.61
N GLY A 314 -20.27 -25.44 6.48
CA GLY A 314 -20.88 -26.71 6.11
C GLY A 314 -19.81 -27.81 6.03
N ASN A 315 -20.23 -29.07 5.97
CA ASN A 315 -19.35 -30.26 5.99
C ASN A 315 -18.36 -30.40 4.79
N GLY A 316 -17.98 -29.31 4.13
CA GLY A 316 -16.81 -29.20 3.28
C GLY A 316 -15.53 -28.96 4.09
N SER A 317 -15.20 -29.88 5.00
CA SER A 317 -13.86 -30.15 5.55
C SER A 317 -12.98 -28.96 6.02
N PRO A 318 -12.72 -28.84 7.34
CA PRO A 318 -11.48 -28.25 7.83
C PRO A 318 -10.34 -29.28 7.95
N THR A 319 -10.61 -30.59 8.12
CA THR A 319 -9.57 -31.67 8.08
C THR A 319 -10.08 -33.14 8.02
N ALA A 320 -11.34 -33.42 7.63
CA ALA A 320 -11.84 -34.80 7.56
C ALA A 320 -11.64 -35.37 6.15
N ALA A 321 -10.52 -36.04 5.90
CA ALA A 321 -10.16 -36.61 4.59
C ALA A 321 -11.17 -37.63 4.01
N ASN A 322 -12.28 -37.94 4.70
CA ASN A 322 -13.25 -38.95 4.25
C ASN A 322 -14.76 -38.57 4.35
N ILE A 323 -15.19 -37.41 4.86
CA ILE A 323 -16.64 -37.06 4.85
C ILE A 323 -17.10 -36.54 3.46
N ALA A 324 -16.17 -36.40 2.52
CA ALA A 324 -16.44 -36.09 1.12
C ALA A 324 -16.36 -37.35 0.24
N SER A 325 -17.01 -38.46 0.62
CA SER A 325 -17.29 -39.51 -0.36
C SER A 325 -18.48 -39.07 -1.22
N GLU A 326 -18.16 -38.71 -2.45
CA GLU A 326 -18.99 -38.76 -3.67
C GLU A 326 -20.52 -38.56 -3.52
N ASP A 327 -21.02 -37.48 -4.15
CA ASP A 327 -22.37 -37.41 -4.75
C ASP A 327 -23.52 -36.81 -3.92
N VAL A 328 -23.37 -35.59 -3.40
CA VAL A 328 -24.52 -34.82 -2.85
C VAL A 328 -24.96 -33.75 -3.84
N GLY A 329 -25.89 -34.12 -4.73
CA GLY A 329 -26.53 -33.22 -5.69
C GLY A 329 -27.66 -32.35 -5.13
N THR A 330 -27.69 -32.05 -3.82
CA THR A 330 -28.80 -31.27 -3.21
C THR A 330 -28.36 -29.87 -2.77
N THR A 331 -29.05 -28.87 -3.31
CA THR A 331 -28.75 -27.44 -3.18
C THR A 331 -29.30 -26.81 -1.88
N ASP A 332 -29.38 -27.52 -0.76
CA ASP A 332 -30.08 -27.00 0.42
C ASP A 332 -29.22 -25.95 1.17
N PRO A 333 -29.60 -24.65 1.19
CA PRO A 333 -28.69 -23.55 1.49
C PRO A 333 -28.82 -23.02 2.93
N LEU A 334 -28.80 -23.89 3.96
CA LEU A 334 -29.23 -23.48 5.32
C LEU A 334 -28.20 -23.62 6.45
N SER A 335 -26.95 -24.00 6.18
CA SER A 335 -25.94 -24.01 7.25
C SER A 335 -25.64 -22.58 7.70
N SER A 336 -25.97 -22.28 8.95
CA SER A 336 -25.73 -20.97 9.56
C SER A 336 -25.26 -21.14 11.00
N GLY A 337 -24.03 -20.70 11.25
CA GLY A 337 -23.41 -20.70 12.56
C GLY A 337 -23.27 -19.29 13.11
N VAL A 338 -23.71 -19.08 14.35
CA VAL A 338 -23.54 -17.79 15.04
C VAL A 338 -22.91 -18.02 16.40
N VAL A 339 -21.72 -17.46 16.61
CA VAL A 339 -21.09 -17.39 17.93
C VAL A 339 -21.08 -15.93 18.38
N THR A 340 -21.60 -15.65 19.57
CA THR A 340 -21.57 -14.32 20.18
C THR A 340 -20.85 -14.38 21.53
N VAL A 341 -19.79 -13.60 21.68
CA VAL A 341 -19.11 -13.39 22.97
C VAL A 341 -19.38 -11.97 23.42
N THR A 342 -20.13 -11.80 24.50
CA THR A 342 -20.58 -10.50 25.00
C THR A 342 -20.44 -10.39 26.52
N GLY A 343 -20.46 -9.18 27.07
CA GLY A 343 -20.33 -8.97 28.51
C GLY A 343 -18.87 -8.96 28.99
N ASN A 344 -18.64 -8.16 30.03
CA ASN A 344 -17.30 -7.93 30.56
C ASN A 344 -16.73 -9.19 31.23
N GLY A 345 -15.54 -9.61 30.81
CA GLY A 345 -14.86 -10.79 31.35
C GLY A 345 -15.29 -12.11 30.71
N SER A 346 -16.25 -12.08 29.77
CA SER A 346 -16.57 -13.27 28.96
C SER A 346 -15.40 -13.63 28.05
N SER A 347 -15.12 -14.93 27.94
CA SER A 347 -13.97 -15.40 27.16
C SER A 347 -14.27 -16.66 26.36
N LEU A 348 -13.74 -16.70 25.14
CA LEU A 348 -13.73 -17.87 24.28
C LEU A 348 -12.27 -18.22 23.96
N THR A 349 -11.82 -19.39 24.40
CA THR A 349 -10.48 -19.90 24.11
C THR A 349 -10.58 -21.01 23.08
N ILE A 350 -9.77 -20.96 22.04
CA ILE A 350 -9.71 -21.99 21.00
C ILE A 350 -8.25 -22.40 20.89
N ASP A 351 -7.96 -23.68 21.05
CA ASP A 351 -6.65 -24.24 20.84
C ASP A 351 -6.65 -25.07 19.56
N SER A 352 -5.50 -25.11 18.91
CA SER A 352 -5.19 -26.11 17.90
C SER A 352 -4.08 -26.96 18.46
N THR A 353 -4.44 -28.19 18.78
CA THR A 353 -3.45 -29.24 18.91
C THR A 353 -2.82 -29.43 17.53
N THR A 354 -1.50 -29.64 17.51
CA THR A 354 -0.57 -29.49 16.36
C THR A 354 -0.83 -30.36 15.11
N LEU A 355 -2.01 -30.98 14.98
CA LEU A 355 -2.32 -32.01 13.98
C LEU A 355 -3.28 -31.58 12.88
N ILE A 356 -3.91 -30.40 12.95
CA ILE A 356 -4.61 -29.82 11.80
C ILE A 356 -3.54 -29.31 10.83
N ARG A 357 -2.81 -30.22 10.18
CA ARG A 357 -1.61 -29.90 9.38
C ARG A 357 -1.89 -28.98 8.19
N ASN A 358 -3.16 -28.68 7.88
CA ASN A 358 -3.58 -27.84 6.77
C ASN A 358 -4.82 -26.96 7.09
N GLY A 359 -5.19 -26.74 8.36
CA GLY A 359 -6.44 -26.06 8.70
C GLY A 359 -6.33 -25.15 9.92
N ALA A 360 -7.17 -24.12 9.94
CA ALA A 360 -7.24 -23.16 11.02
C ALA A 360 -7.86 -23.78 12.30
N ALA A 361 -7.37 -23.37 13.46
CA ALA A 361 -7.96 -23.68 14.77
C ALA A 361 -9.38 -23.10 14.88
N LEU A 362 -9.60 -21.93 14.25
CA LEU A 362 -10.89 -21.28 14.15
C LEU A 362 -11.24 -21.10 12.67
N ALA A 363 -12.36 -21.65 12.23
CA ALA A 363 -12.90 -21.42 10.89
C ALA A 363 -14.27 -20.73 11.00
N ILE A 364 -14.47 -19.65 10.25
CA ILE A 364 -15.72 -18.88 10.23
C ILE A 364 -16.23 -18.85 8.79
N GLY A 365 -17.37 -19.48 8.54
CA GLY A 365 -17.98 -19.62 7.22
C GLY A 365 -17.25 -20.63 6.32
N GLU A 366 -17.63 -20.64 5.05
CA GLU A 366 -17.08 -21.57 4.06
C GLU A 366 -15.62 -21.26 3.67
N LEU A 367 -14.75 -22.25 3.79
CA LEU A 367 -13.37 -22.17 3.33
C LEU A 367 -13.29 -22.52 1.84
N ARG A 368 -12.85 -21.58 1.00
CA ARG A 368 -12.55 -21.90 -0.40
C ARG A 368 -11.15 -22.45 -0.51
N GLY A 369 -11.03 -23.69 -0.96
CA GLY A 369 -9.78 -24.15 -1.56
C GLY A 369 -9.54 -23.35 -2.83
N ASP A 370 -8.75 -22.27 -2.77
CA ASP A 370 -8.44 -21.46 -3.95
C ASP A 370 -7.72 -22.34 -5.00
N PRO A 371 -8.35 -22.63 -6.16
CA PRO A 371 -7.74 -23.49 -7.18
C PRO A 371 -6.60 -22.78 -7.93
N THR A 372 -6.40 -21.48 -7.71
CA THR A 372 -5.44 -20.61 -8.42
C THR A 372 -4.38 -19.98 -7.52
N ALA A 373 -4.56 -19.98 -6.19
CA ALA A 373 -3.52 -19.54 -5.27
C ALA A 373 -2.35 -20.53 -5.27
N THR A 374 -1.42 -20.33 -6.19
CA THR A 374 0.01 -20.50 -5.91
C THR A 374 0.48 -19.48 -4.85
N LEU A 375 -0.24 -19.35 -3.73
CA LEU A 375 0.36 -18.82 -2.53
C LEU A 375 1.35 -19.89 -2.08
N ARG A 376 2.65 -19.59 -2.21
CA ARG A 376 3.76 -20.40 -1.71
C ARG A 376 3.60 -20.61 -0.20
N TYR A 377 2.80 -21.58 0.20
CA TYR A 377 3.11 -22.34 1.40
C TYR A 377 4.30 -23.21 1.01
N ASP A 378 5.52 -22.78 1.36
CA ASP A 378 6.78 -23.47 1.04
C ASP A 378 6.93 -24.86 1.72
N ASN A 379 5.84 -25.43 2.26
CA ASN A 379 5.78 -26.77 2.84
C ASN A 379 4.91 -27.74 2.03
N GLY A 380 5.17 -27.88 0.72
CA GLY A 380 4.92 -29.12 -0.05
C GLY A 380 3.58 -29.87 0.13
N GLY A 381 2.45 -29.18 0.33
CA GLY A 381 1.13 -29.78 0.53
C GLY A 381 0.33 -29.91 -0.77
N ALA A 382 -0.38 -31.04 -0.93
CA ALA A 382 -1.13 -31.38 -2.14
C ALA A 382 -2.31 -30.42 -2.40
N VAL A 383 -2.42 -29.92 -3.62
CA VAL A 383 -3.56 -29.13 -4.12
C VAL A 383 -4.79 -30.02 -4.24
N ILE A 384 -5.86 -29.71 -3.51
CA ILE A 384 -7.17 -30.35 -3.69
C ILE A 384 -7.86 -29.65 -4.85
N ASN A 385 -7.73 -30.20 -6.06
CA ASN A 385 -8.53 -29.78 -7.21
C ASN A 385 -9.94 -30.35 -7.05
N ALA A 386 -10.87 -29.60 -6.45
CA ALA A 386 -12.29 -29.88 -6.57
C ALA A 386 -12.78 -29.42 -7.96
N PRO A 387 -13.26 -30.33 -8.83
CA PRO A 387 -13.69 -29.96 -10.18
C PRO A 387 -15.06 -29.27 -10.15
N ASP A 388 -15.10 -27.98 -10.49
CA ASP A 388 -16.18 -27.18 -11.08
C ASP A 388 -17.63 -27.31 -10.53
N GLY A 389 -17.86 -27.93 -9.37
CA GLY A 389 -19.18 -28.10 -8.76
C GLY A 389 -19.57 -26.92 -7.89
N THR A 390 -20.79 -26.40 -8.08
CA THR A 390 -21.44 -25.41 -7.21
C THR A 390 -21.58 -25.97 -5.78
N GLN A 391 -20.61 -25.68 -4.91
CA GLN A 391 -20.72 -26.02 -3.49
C GLN A 391 -21.69 -25.06 -2.79
N THR A 392 -22.46 -25.60 -1.86
CA THR A 392 -23.47 -24.88 -1.07
C THR A 392 -22.76 -23.99 -0.04
N LEU A 393 -23.08 -22.69 -0.07
CA LEU A 393 -22.43 -21.65 0.72
C LEU A 393 -22.93 -21.69 2.19
N GLY A 394 -22.02 -21.90 3.15
CA GLY A 394 -22.34 -21.83 4.58
C GLY A 394 -21.98 -20.49 5.21
N ASP A 395 -22.93 -19.89 5.93
CA ASP A 395 -22.78 -18.56 6.57
C ASP A 395 -22.27 -18.71 8.00
N GLY A 396 -21.10 -18.13 8.29
CA GLY A 396 -20.53 -18.11 9.64
C GLY A 396 -20.44 -16.70 10.20
N LEU A 397 -20.85 -16.50 11.45
CA LEU A 397 -20.71 -15.22 12.15
C LEU A 397 -20.09 -15.42 13.52
N LEU A 398 -18.93 -14.79 13.75
CA LEU A 398 -18.36 -14.60 15.09
C LEU A 398 -18.50 -13.12 15.49
N ARG A 399 -19.30 -12.84 16.51
CA ARG A 399 -19.49 -11.51 17.09
C ARG A 399 -18.78 -11.39 18.43
N ILE A 400 -17.97 -10.35 18.59
CA ILE A 400 -17.23 -10.08 19.83
C ILE A 400 -17.55 -8.66 20.31
N GLU A 401 -18.28 -8.55 21.42
CA GLU A 401 -18.71 -7.27 21.98
C GLU A 401 -17.71 -6.68 22.98
N THR A 402 -17.98 -5.44 23.41
CA THR A 402 -17.10 -4.68 24.31
C THR A 402 -16.84 -5.43 25.62
N GLY A 403 -15.56 -5.54 25.99
CA GLY A 403 -15.13 -6.18 27.23
C GLY A 403 -15.02 -7.72 27.15
N SER A 404 -15.28 -8.30 25.98
CA SER A 404 -15.12 -9.72 25.70
C SER A 404 -13.81 -10.01 24.95
N ASN A 405 -13.29 -11.23 25.11
CA ASN A 405 -12.04 -11.66 24.47
C ASN A 405 -12.17 -13.04 23.84
N VAL A 406 -11.76 -13.17 22.58
CA VAL A 406 -11.55 -14.44 21.89
C VAL A 406 -10.05 -14.67 21.77
N THR A 407 -9.54 -15.83 22.19
CA THR A 407 -8.12 -16.17 22.07
C THR A 407 -7.97 -17.48 21.34
N VAL A 408 -7.33 -17.46 20.18
CA VAL A 408 -6.83 -18.63 19.47
C VAL A 408 -5.38 -18.84 19.91
N ILE A 409 -5.14 -19.84 20.75
CA ILE A 409 -3.83 -20.12 21.37
C ILE A 409 -2.95 -21.00 20.48
N GLY A 410 -1.66 -21.07 20.87
CA GLY A 410 -0.66 -21.88 20.18
C GLY A 410 -0.20 -21.26 18.86
N SER A 411 0.31 -22.10 17.96
CA SER A 411 0.50 -21.76 16.54
C SER A 411 -0.79 -21.86 15.73
N GLY A 412 -1.95 -21.87 16.41
CA GLY A 412 -3.25 -22.00 15.78
C GLY A 412 -3.55 -20.79 14.90
N SER A 413 -3.78 -21.05 13.61
CA SER A 413 -4.28 -20.05 12.67
C SER A 413 -5.79 -19.88 12.82
N ALA A 414 -6.31 -18.73 12.41
CA ALA A 414 -7.75 -18.49 12.27
C ALA A 414 -8.06 -18.16 10.82
N GLU A 415 -9.23 -18.57 10.33
CA GLU A 415 -9.66 -18.33 8.96
C GLU A 415 -11.09 -17.80 8.94
N VAL A 416 -11.27 -16.67 8.27
CA VAL A 416 -12.58 -16.10 7.91
C VAL A 416 -12.82 -16.47 6.45
N GLY A 417 -13.58 -17.52 6.21
CA GLY A 417 -13.93 -18.00 4.87
C GLY A 417 -14.81 -17.02 4.10
N PHE A 418 -15.10 -17.29 2.82
CA PHE A 418 -15.77 -16.37 1.88
C PHE A 418 -17.11 -15.80 2.39
N ASN A 419 -17.94 -16.60 3.07
CA ASN A 419 -19.19 -16.16 3.71
C ASN A 419 -19.06 -16.03 5.25
N GLY A 420 -17.83 -16.03 5.74
CA GLY A 420 -17.49 -15.78 7.13
C GLY A 420 -17.53 -14.29 7.45
N VAL A 421 -18.08 -13.96 8.61
CA VAL A 421 -18.10 -12.62 9.16
C VAL A 421 -17.50 -12.65 10.57
N LEU A 422 -16.39 -11.93 10.74
CA LEU A 422 -15.83 -11.60 12.04
C LEU A 422 -16.24 -10.16 12.40
N GLU A 423 -17.16 -10.00 13.34
CA GLU A 423 -17.73 -8.72 13.72
C GLU A 423 -17.25 -8.30 15.13
N LEU A 424 -16.51 -7.19 15.22
CA LEU A 424 -16.06 -6.62 16.49
C LEU A 424 -16.93 -5.41 16.87
N ARG A 425 -17.46 -5.41 18.10
CA ARG A 425 -18.26 -4.31 18.68
C ARG A 425 -17.60 -3.82 19.99
N GLY A 426 -16.30 -3.54 19.91
CA GLY A 426 -15.40 -3.11 20.99
C GLY A 426 -14.66 -4.26 21.68
N GLY A 427 -14.84 -5.49 21.20
CA GLY A 427 -14.17 -6.69 21.70
C GLY A 427 -12.74 -6.86 21.18
N ARG A 428 -12.11 -7.96 21.56
CA ARG A 428 -10.78 -8.35 21.10
C ARG A 428 -10.75 -9.79 20.61
N ILE A 429 -10.01 -10.02 19.52
CA ILE A 429 -9.54 -11.35 19.12
C ILE A 429 -8.01 -11.38 19.12
N ASN A 430 -7.43 -12.44 19.67
CA ASN A 430 -5.99 -12.69 19.69
C ASN A 430 -5.69 -14.04 19.05
N VAL A 431 -5.06 -14.04 17.89
CA VAL A 431 -4.67 -15.22 17.11
C VAL A 431 -3.18 -15.46 17.28
N GLY A 432 -2.81 -16.59 17.88
CA GLY A 432 -1.40 -16.94 18.11
C GLY A 432 -0.63 -17.20 16.80
N GLY A 433 -1.29 -17.74 15.77
CA GLY A 433 -0.75 -17.98 14.44
C GLY A 433 -1.17 -16.94 13.40
N ASP A 434 -1.45 -17.43 12.19
CA ASP A 434 -1.84 -16.61 11.03
C ASP A 434 -3.36 -16.38 11.03
N LEU A 435 -3.79 -15.18 10.66
CA LEU A 435 -5.19 -14.89 10.35
C LEU A 435 -5.35 -14.82 8.83
N VAL A 436 -6.14 -15.73 8.26
CA VAL A 436 -6.50 -15.72 6.84
C VAL A 436 -7.91 -15.14 6.71
N ASN A 437 -8.09 -14.18 5.81
CA ASN A 437 -9.40 -13.55 5.56
C ASN A 437 -9.75 -13.66 4.07
N ASP A 438 -10.71 -14.51 3.74
CA ASP A 438 -11.39 -14.57 2.45
C ASP A 438 -12.79 -13.91 2.50
N GLY A 439 -13.37 -13.78 3.70
CA GLY A 439 -14.67 -13.15 3.94
C GLY A 439 -14.58 -11.72 4.45
N ARG A 440 -15.28 -11.44 5.55
CA ARG A 440 -15.49 -10.09 6.05
C ARG A 440 -15.06 -9.94 7.50
N ILE A 441 -14.20 -8.95 7.77
CA ILE A 441 -13.88 -8.47 9.12
C ILE A 441 -14.45 -7.07 9.27
N ASP A 442 -15.36 -6.87 10.21
CA ASP A 442 -16.04 -5.59 10.43
C ASP A 442 -15.89 -5.11 11.86
N GLY A 443 -15.91 -3.78 12.04
CA GLY A 443 -16.39 -3.17 13.26
C GLY A 443 -15.40 -2.28 13.97
N VAL A 444 -15.42 -2.29 15.29
CA VAL A 444 -14.49 -1.59 16.19
C VAL A 444 -13.96 -2.56 17.22
N GLY A 445 -12.67 -2.48 17.57
CA GLY A 445 -12.05 -3.44 18.48
C GLY A 445 -10.60 -3.74 18.11
N ASP A 446 -10.03 -4.77 18.74
CA ASP A 446 -8.64 -5.18 18.51
C ASP A 446 -8.59 -6.55 17.82
N VAL A 447 -7.89 -6.64 16.69
CA VAL A 447 -7.47 -7.88 16.05
C VAL A 447 -5.96 -8.02 16.24
N LEU A 448 -5.52 -9.02 16.99
CA LEU A 448 -4.11 -9.34 17.15
C LEU A 448 -3.81 -10.65 16.44
N ALA A 449 -2.78 -10.67 15.60
CA ALA A 449 -2.33 -11.89 14.90
C ALA A 449 -0.82 -11.87 14.67
N THR A 450 -0.23 -13.00 14.31
CA THR A 450 1.17 -13.04 13.85
C THR A 450 1.29 -12.50 12.44
N THR A 451 0.51 -13.07 11.50
CA THR A 451 0.34 -12.52 10.15
C THR A 451 -1.15 -12.38 9.81
N LEU A 452 -1.45 -11.54 8.83
CA LEU A 452 -2.78 -11.41 8.25
C LEU A 452 -2.69 -11.47 6.72
N ASN A 453 -3.34 -12.47 6.13
CA ASN A 453 -3.38 -12.66 4.67
C ASN A 453 -4.82 -12.51 4.20
N THR A 454 -5.05 -11.66 3.21
CA THR A 454 -6.38 -11.39 2.68
C THR A 454 -6.50 -11.87 1.23
N SER A 455 -7.67 -12.37 0.82
CA SER A 455 -7.95 -12.74 -0.58
C SER A 455 -8.48 -11.55 -1.40
N VAL A 456 -8.65 -11.73 -2.71
CA VAL A 456 -9.30 -10.72 -3.57
C VAL A 456 -10.78 -10.47 -3.24
N TYR A 457 -11.43 -11.39 -2.52
CA TYR A 457 -12.83 -11.27 -2.10
C TYR A 457 -12.98 -10.65 -0.72
N SER A 458 -11.89 -10.65 0.04
CA SER A 458 -11.89 -10.22 1.42
C SER A 458 -12.24 -8.74 1.57
N THR A 459 -12.93 -8.43 2.67
CA THR A 459 -13.20 -7.06 3.11
C THR A 459 -12.82 -6.90 4.58
N ILE A 460 -12.08 -5.85 4.89
CA ILE A 460 -11.80 -5.39 6.26
C ILE A 460 -12.36 -3.98 6.38
N ARG A 461 -13.38 -3.78 7.22
CA ARG A 461 -14.05 -2.49 7.36
C ARG A 461 -14.00 -2.00 8.80
N GLY A 462 -13.33 -0.88 9.02
CA GLY A 462 -13.29 -0.20 10.30
C GLY A 462 -14.48 0.76 10.50
N GLY A 463 -15.05 0.75 11.69
CA GLY A 463 -16.17 1.58 12.09
C GLY A 463 -17.38 0.75 12.52
N ASP A 464 -18.30 1.37 13.26
CA ASP A 464 -19.51 0.70 13.75
C ASP A 464 -20.29 0.04 12.59
N PRO A 465 -20.49 -1.30 12.61
CA PRO A 465 -21.15 -2.02 11.52
C PRO A 465 -22.63 -1.64 11.39
N ASP A 466 -23.23 -1.07 12.44
CA ASP A 466 -24.61 -0.58 12.45
C ASP A 466 -24.71 0.92 12.06
N ALA A 467 -23.58 1.62 11.94
CA ALA A 467 -23.59 3.05 11.62
C ALA A 467 -24.12 3.32 10.21
N GLN A 468 -25.01 4.31 10.11
CA GLN A 468 -25.48 4.81 8.82
C GLN A 468 -24.29 5.37 8.01
N PRO A 469 -24.24 5.15 6.69
CA PRO A 469 -23.22 5.74 5.83
C PRO A 469 -23.10 7.25 6.06
N GLY A 470 -21.93 7.71 6.54
CA GLY A 470 -21.65 9.12 6.81
C GLY A 470 -21.57 9.54 8.29
N ASN A 471 -21.75 8.62 9.24
CA ASN A 471 -21.42 8.87 10.65
C ASN A 471 -20.47 7.78 11.19
N PRO A 472 -19.21 7.75 10.73
CA PRO A 472 -18.25 6.75 11.21
C PRO A 472 -18.09 6.88 12.72
N SER A 473 -18.06 5.75 13.44
CA SER A 473 -17.66 5.76 14.84
C SER A 473 -16.28 6.40 14.98
N SER A 474 -16.04 7.13 16.08
CA SER A 474 -14.74 7.74 16.33
C SER A 474 -13.66 6.72 16.70
N GLU A 475 -14.05 5.49 17.01
CA GLU A 475 -13.12 4.43 17.40
C GLU A 475 -12.73 3.59 16.16
N PRO A 476 -11.42 3.36 15.94
CA PRO A 476 -10.92 2.55 14.84
C PRO A 476 -11.09 1.04 15.10
N LEU A 477 -11.13 0.26 14.02
CA LEU A 477 -10.71 -1.15 14.07
C LEU A 477 -9.19 -1.18 14.15
N ARG A 478 -8.64 -1.67 15.25
CA ARG A 478 -7.19 -1.76 15.44
C ARG A 478 -6.70 -3.15 15.08
N ILE A 479 -5.80 -3.23 14.11
CA ILE A 479 -5.17 -4.49 13.69
C ILE A 479 -3.70 -4.42 14.09
N VAL A 480 -3.26 -5.34 14.95
CA VAL A 480 -1.87 -5.41 15.44
C VAL A 480 -1.25 -6.73 15.00
N LEU A 481 -0.27 -6.66 14.11
CA LEU A 481 0.40 -7.81 13.53
C LEU A 481 1.83 -7.88 14.05
N ALA A 482 2.13 -8.91 14.84
CA ALA A 482 3.42 -9.07 15.51
C ALA A 482 4.56 -9.45 14.54
N GLY A 483 4.23 -10.02 13.38
CA GLY A 483 5.20 -10.59 12.47
C GLY A 483 5.94 -11.79 13.07
N ASN A 484 6.51 -12.63 12.22
CA ASN A 484 7.41 -13.67 12.69
C ASN A 484 8.69 -12.97 13.17
N GLY A 485 8.95 -12.97 14.48
CA GLY A 485 10.06 -12.24 15.12
C GLY A 485 11.49 -12.61 14.68
N GLY A 486 11.66 -13.37 13.60
CA GLY A 486 12.93 -13.72 12.97
C GLY A 486 12.90 -13.49 11.46
N GLY A 487 13.22 -12.27 11.02
CA GLY A 487 13.70 -11.95 9.66
C GLY A 487 12.66 -11.96 8.53
N GLY A 488 12.27 -10.76 8.06
CA GLY A 488 11.77 -10.51 6.70
C GLY A 488 10.48 -11.20 6.25
N GLY A 489 9.68 -11.74 7.18
CA GLY A 489 8.38 -12.31 6.85
C GLY A 489 7.35 -11.21 6.56
N ILE A 490 6.58 -11.36 5.48
CA ILE A 490 5.39 -10.54 5.22
C ILE A 490 4.38 -10.80 6.33
N ALA A 491 4.14 -9.78 7.15
CA ALA A 491 3.19 -9.84 8.25
C ALA A 491 1.78 -9.45 7.79
N PHE A 492 1.66 -8.61 6.74
CA PHE A 492 0.38 -8.27 6.15
C PHE A 492 0.43 -8.44 4.63
N THR A 493 -0.39 -9.33 4.09
CA THR A 493 -0.64 -9.44 2.64
C THR A 493 -2.08 -9.04 2.37
N ASN A 494 -2.29 -7.88 1.76
CA ASN A 494 -3.63 -7.46 1.33
C ASN A 494 -3.84 -7.74 -0.16
N LEU A 495 -4.82 -8.56 -0.52
CA LEU A 495 -5.32 -8.73 -1.89
C LEU A 495 -6.73 -8.14 -2.08
N GLY A 496 -7.46 -7.87 -1.00
CA GLY A 496 -8.85 -7.43 -1.00
C GLY A 496 -9.05 -5.94 -0.69
N LEU A 497 -10.20 -5.59 -0.08
CA LEU A 497 -10.55 -4.23 0.30
C LEU A 497 -10.34 -4.01 1.81
N VAL A 498 -9.56 -2.99 2.19
CA VAL A 498 -9.53 -2.46 3.55
C VAL A 498 -10.14 -1.06 3.51
N ASP A 499 -11.24 -0.79 4.19
CA ASP A 499 -11.89 0.53 4.20
C ASP A 499 -12.35 0.97 5.60
N GLY A 500 -12.83 2.22 5.72
CA GLY A 500 -13.34 2.76 6.97
C GLY A 500 -12.25 3.32 7.90
N LEU A 501 -12.48 3.33 9.21
CA LEU A 501 -11.51 3.84 10.20
C LEU A 501 -10.68 2.66 10.76
N VAL A 502 -9.49 2.44 10.22
CA VAL A 502 -8.62 1.28 10.56
C VAL A 502 -7.24 1.77 10.99
N ASP A 503 -6.83 1.35 12.19
CA ASP A 503 -5.47 1.55 12.70
C ASP A 503 -4.68 0.25 12.53
N LEU A 504 -3.80 0.22 11.51
CA LEU A 504 -3.01 -0.95 11.17
C LEU A 504 -1.59 -0.80 11.72
N SER A 505 -1.20 -1.68 12.64
CA SER A 505 0.12 -1.70 13.28
C SER A 505 0.85 -3.00 12.96
N VAL A 506 1.81 -2.96 12.04
CA VAL A 506 2.55 -4.13 11.53
C VAL A 506 4.01 -4.06 11.96
N THR A 507 4.52 -5.06 12.69
CA THR A 507 5.94 -5.11 13.04
C THR A 507 6.82 -5.86 12.02
N GLY A 508 6.22 -6.53 11.03
CA GLY A 508 6.88 -7.13 9.86
C GLY A 508 6.52 -6.45 8.53
N ASP A 509 6.83 -7.08 7.39
CA ASP A 509 6.64 -6.49 6.05
C ASP A 509 5.16 -6.38 5.65
N LEU A 510 4.85 -5.40 4.80
CA LEU A 510 3.50 -5.10 4.34
C LEU A 510 3.45 -5.16 2.81
N SER A 511 2.69 -6.11 2.27
CA SER A 511 2.43 -6.20 0.83
C SER A 511 0.96 -5.86 0.56
N ASN A 512 0.72 -4.78 -0.18
CA ASN A 512 -0.62 -4.37 -0.57
C ASN A 512 -0.83 -4.50 -2.08
N LEU A 513 -1.38 -5.63 -2.51
CA LEU A 513 -1.83 -5.86 -3.90
C LEU A 513 -3.34 -5.61 -4.07
N GLY A 514 -4.07 -5.40 -2.97
CA GLY A 514 -5.47 -4.99 -2.91
C GLY A 514 -5.65 -3.47 -2.77
N ARG A 515 -6.84 -3.03 -2.35
CA ARG A 515 -7.21 -1.62 -2.19
C ARG A 515 -7.32 -1.28 -0.70
N ILE A 516 -6.66 -0.22 -0.26
CA ILE A 516 -6.76 0.33 1.10
C ILE A 516 -7.36 1.74 1.01
N GLU A 517 -8.53 1.95 1.60
CA GLU A 517 -9.33 3.19 1.62
C GLU A 517 -9.69 3.59 3.04
N VAL A 518 -8.66 3.78 3.87
CA VAL A 518 -8.87 3.98 5.30
C VAL A 518 -8.69 5.44 5.69
N GLY A 519 -9.46 5.88 6.69
CA GLY A 519 -9.00 6.89 7.63
C GLY A 519 -8.26 6.19 8.77
N GLY A 520 -7.28 6.85 9.38
CA GLY A 520 -6.51 6.28 10.49
C GLY A 520 -5.00 6.33 10.29
N GLU A 521 -4.28 5.54 11.08
CA GLU A 521 -2.82 5.47 11.06
C GLU A 521 -2.33 4.05 10.70
N ILE A 522 -1.51 3.95 9.66
CA ILE A 522 -0.74 2.75 9.33
C ILE A 522 0.65 2.91 9.94
N LYS A 523 0.97 2.13 10.97
CA LYS A 523 2.31 2.00 11.55
C LYS A 523 2.93 0.71 11.04
N ALA A 524 4.01 0.80 10.28
CA ALA A 524 4.79 -0.38 9.92
C ALA A 524 6.24 -0.24 10.41
N ARG A 525 6.82 -1.30 10.95
CA ARG A 525 8.24 -1.29 11.35
C ARG A 525 9.18 -1.69 10.21
N ALA A 526 8.65 -2.27 9.13
CA ALA A 526 9.46 -3.05 8.20
C ALA A 526 9.68 -2.41 6.82
N ILE A 527 10.54 -3.09 6.05
CA ILE A 527 11.46 -2.56 5.05
C ILE A 527 10.80 -2.43 3.69
N ILE A 528 9.72 -3.17 3.40
CA ILE A 528 9.11 -3.16 2.07
C ILE A 528 7.60 -3.01 2.21
N THR A 529 7.11 -1.79 1.96
CA THR A 529 5.69 -1.55 1.66
C THR A 529 5.51 -1.53 0.14
N THR A 530 5.15 -2.66 -0.48
CA THR A 530 4.80 -2.68 -1.91
C THR A 530 3.33 -2.31 -2.07
N VAL A 531 3.06 -1.16 -2.68
CA VAL A 531 1.69 -0.80 -3.10
C VAL A 531 1.52 -1.21 -4.56
N GLY A 532 0.96 -2.38 -4.82
CA GLY A 532 0.70 -2.88 -6.18
C GLY A 532 -0.60 -2.40 -6.79
N SER A 533 -1.52 -1.90 -5.97
CA SER A 533 -2.88 -1.50 -6.41
C SER A 533 -3.21 -0.09 -5.96
N SER A 534 -3.77 0.14 -4.77
CA SER A 534 -4.20 1.47 -4.35
C SER A 534 -4.23 1.64 -2.84
N LEU A 535 -3.77 2.82 -2.40
CA LEU A 535 -3.70 3.29 -1.02
C LEU A 535 -4.26 4.72 -1.00
N ILE A 536 -5.53 4.88 -0.67
CA ILE A 536 -6.26 6.14 -0.74
C ILE A 536 -6.67 6.56 0.66
N GLY A 537 -6.29 7.78 1.07
CA GLY A 537 -6.81 8.40 2.27
C GLY A 537 -8.29 8.74 2.11
N ASN A 538 -9.12 8.20 2.99
CA ASN A 538 -10.56 8.41 2.91
C ASN A 538 -10.95 9.80 3.46
N ALA A 539 -11.18 10.75 2.54
CA ALA A 539 -11.59 12.12 2.86
C ALA A 539 -12.87 12.21 3.72
N ALA A 540 -13.75 11.20 3.69
CA ALA A 540 -14.98 11.20 4.49
C ALA A 540 -14.72 11.12 6.01
N THR A 541 -13.56 10.62 6.42
CA THR A 541 -13.18 10.51 7.83
C THR A 541 -12.65 11.81 8.42
N GLY A 542 -12.34 12.81 7.58
CA GLY A 542 -11.79 14.09 8.00
C GLY A 542 -10.38 14.02 8.62
N SER A 543 -9.74 12.84 8.61
CA SER A 543 -8.36 12.63 9.08
C SER A 543 -7.50 12.18 7.91
N PRO A 544 -6.29 12.74 7.72
CA PRO A 544 -5.36 12.27 6.71
C PRO A 544 -4.96 10.82 7.02
N LEU A 545 -4.72 10.04 5.96
CA LEU A 545 -4.04 8.77 6.07
C LEU A 545 -2.61 9.04 6.52
N ARG A 546 -2.28 8.62 7.74
CA ARG A 546 -0.92 8.70 8.27
C ARG A 546 -0.22 7.38 8.06
N ILE A 547 0.85 7.37 7.28
CA ILE A 547 1.71 6.20 7.12
C ILE A 547 3.00 6.51 7.85
N ARG A 548 3.25 5.80 8.95
CA ARG A 548 4.48 5.93 9.71
C ARG A 548 5.28 4.64 9.57
N LEU A 549 6.43 4.73 8.91
CA LEU A 549 7.35 3.62 8.79
C LEU A 549 8.50 3.86 9.75
N ASP A 550 8.67 3.00 10.75
CA ASP A 550 9.76 3.09 11.72
C ASP A 550 10.86 2.07 11.33
N SER A 551 11.48 2.21 10.16
CA SER A 551 12.58 1.33 9.76
C SER A 551 13.86 1.68 10.54
N GLN A 552 14.37 0.76 11.37
CA GLN A 552 15.67 0.94 12.04
C GLN A 552 16.86 0.37 11.25
N ASP A 553 16.59 -0.47 10.25
CA ASP A 553 17.62 -1.10 9.45
C ASP A 553 18.03 -0.20 8.28
N GLN A 554 19.26 -0.37 7.79
CA GLN A 554 19.80 0.38 6.65
C GLN A 554 18.93 0.09 5.42
N VAL A 555 18.09 1.06 5.04
CA VAL A 555 17.26 1.02 3.85
C VAL A 555 18.17 1.39 2.67
N ASP A 556 18.46 0.42 1.79
CA ASP A 556 19.10 0.66 0.51
C ASP A 556 18.04 0.74 -0.60
N GLU A 557 18.44 1.16 -1.81
CA GLU A 557 17.50 1.24 -2.94
C GLU A 557 16.95 -0.11 -3.39
N ALA A 558 17.68 -1.20 -3.11
CA ALA A 558 17.18 -2.54 -3.40
C ALA A 558 15.98 -2.91 -2.52
N ASN A 559 15.84 -2.26 -1.36
CA ASN A 559 14.79 -2.52 -0.38
C ASN A 559 14.27 -1.19 0.21
N PRO A 560 13.60 -0.33 -0.58
CA PRO A 560 13.11 0.95 -0.10
C PRO A 560 11.97 0.75 0.90
N ALA A 561 11.92 1.58 1.96
CA ALA A 561 10.90 1.51 3.02
C ALA A 561 9.47 1.49 2.45
N LEU A 562 9.27 2.22 1.34
CA LEU A 562 8.05 2.17 0.54
C LEU A 562 8.38 2.10 -0.95
N GLN A 563 7.79 1.12 -1.62
CA GLN A 563 7.80 0.97 -3.07
C GLN A 563 6.37 1.13 -3.60
N ASN A 564 6.12 2.21 -4.32
CA ASN A 564 4.81 2.44 -4.93
C ASN A 564 4.77 1.97 -6.38
N ASN A 565 4.01 0.91 -6.66
CA ASN A 565 3.70 0.42 -8.01
C ASN A 565 2.20 0.62 -8.36
N GLY A 566 1.47 1.39 -7.55
CA GLY A 566 0.02 1.57 -7.64
C GLY A 566 -0.38 3.03 -7.43
N LEU A 567 -1.63 3.28 -7.03
CA LEU A 567 -2.14 4.61 -6.76
C LEU A 567 -2.09 4.92 -5.26
N ILE A 568 -1.24 5.86 -4.86
CA ILE A 568 -1.26 6.50 -3.55
C ILE A 568 -2.04 7.81 -3.67
N GLY A 569 -3.16 8.01 -2.97
CA GLY A 569 -3.99 9.21 -3.16
C GLY A 569 -4.69 9.76 -1.92
N GLY A 570 -5.20 10.98 -2.01
CA GLY A 570 -5.94 11.66 -0.93
C GLY A 570 -5.05 12.44 0.06
N ASP A 571 -5.58 12.74 1.24
CA ASP A 571 -4.86 13.43 2.30
C ASP A 571 -3.84 12.44 2.94
N ILE A 572 -2.54 12.64 2.73
CA ILE A 572 -1.47 11.71 3.16
C ILE A 572 -0.38 12.43 3.95
N ASP A 573 -0.06 11.86 5.10
CA ASP A 573 1.13 12.17 5.89
C ASP A 573 2.01 10.90 5.91
N LEU A 574 2.99 10.81 5.02
CA LEU A 574 3.97 9.72 4.99
C LEU A 574 5.22 10.15 5.76
N ILE A 575 5.57 9.43 6.81
CA ILE A 575 6.74 9.72 7.64
C ILE A 575 7.58 8.44 7.73
N THR A 576 8.77 8.47 7.15
CA THR A 576 9.74 7.38 7.23
C THR A 576 11.16 7.93 7.37
N PRO A 577 12.01 7.37 8.25
CA PRO A 577 13.43 7.68 8.25
C PRO A 577 14.17 7.01 7.07
N GLY A 578 13.55 6.03 6.40
CA GLY A 578 14.10 5.31 5.25
C GLY A 578 13.77 5.95 3.89
N GLY A 579 14.28 5.35 2.81
CA GLY A 579 14.01 5.75 1.43
C GLY A 579 12.60 5.40 0.94
N VAL A 580 12.05 6.19 0.02
CA VAL A 580 10.78 5.99 -0.68
C VAL A 580 11.02 6.02 -2.17
N VAL A 581 10.55 4.99 -2.86
CA VAL A 581 10.63 4.83 -4.30
C VAL A 581 9.22 4.82 -4.88
N ASN A 582 8.95 5.73 -5.82
CA ASN A 582 7.70 5.79 -6.58
C ASN A 582 7.92 5.31 -8.02
N GLY A 583 7.30 4.21 -8.40
CA GLY A 583 7.53 3.50 -9.66
C GLY A 583 8.16 2.12 -9.46
N GLY A 584 8.06 1.30 -10.51
CA GLY A 584 8.55 -0.09 -10.58
C GLY A 584 9.99 -0.27 -10.13
N ASN A 585 10.32 -1.53 -9.80
CA ASN A 585 11.65 -1.92 -9.35
C ASN A 585 12.70 -1.67 -10.45
N LEU A 586 13.96 -1.58 -10.02
CA LEU A 586 15.18 -1.51 -10.84
C LEU A 586 15.00 -1.95 -12.31
N ILE A 587 15.58 -1.13 -13.19
CA ILE A 587 15.45 -1.03 -14.66
C ILE A 587 15.55 -2.37 -15.44
N ASP A 588 15.94 -3.48 -14.79
CA ASP A 588 16.17 -4.82 -15.36
C ASP A 588 14.97 -5.79 -15.34
N GLU A 589 13.80 -5.44 -14.80
CA GLU A 589 12.59 -6.29 -14.86
C GLU A 589 11.63 -5.78 -15.97
N PRO A 590 11.81 -6.18 -17.25
CA PRO A 590 11.07 -5.68 -18.42
C PRO A 590 9.55 -5.97 -18.41
N ASN A 591 9.02 -6.53 -17.33
CA ASN A 591 7.61 -6.92 -17.17
C ASN A 591 6.84 -6.13 -16.10
N SER A 592 7.47 -5.20 -15.37
CA SER A 592 6.73 -4.36 -14.40
C SER A 592 6.18 -3.09 -15.08
N SER A 593 5.07 -3.23 -15.81
CA SER A 593 4.42 -2.13 -16.57
C SER A 593 3.77 -1.04 -15.70
N ASN A 594 3.86 -1.13 -14.38
CA ASN A 594 3.08 -0.26 -13.49
C ASN A 594 3.94 0.88 -12.94
N GLY A 595 3.73 2.07 -13.49
CA GLY A 595 4.18 3.32 -12.91
C GLY A 595 3.33 3.68 -11.69
N GLY A 596 3.96 3.73 -10.51
CA GLY A 596 3.29 4.23 -9.30
C GLY A 596 2.81 5.68 -9.49
N VAL A 597 1.58 5.97 -9.11
CA VAL A 597 0.98 7.31 -9.17
C VAL A 597 0.75 7.82 -7.75
N ILE A 598 1.25 9.01 -7.44
CA ILE A 598 0.95 9.75 -6.20
C ILE A 598 0.00 10.91 -6.54
N ARG A 599 -1.27 10.83 -6.14
CA ARG A 599 -2.30 11.87 -6.24
C ARG A 599 -2.73 12.35 -4.85
N ALA A 600 -1.80 12.97 -4.14
CA ALA A 600 -1.94 13.20 -2.72
C ALA A 600 -1.84 14.68 -2.34
N ASN A 601 -2.33 14.99 -1.14
CA ASN A 601 -2.09 16.25 -0.46
C ASN A 601 -1.63 16.01 0.97
N GLY A 602 -0.68 16.81 1.46
CA GLY A 602 -0.05 16.61 2.77
C GLY A 602 1.47 16.55 2.64
N VAL A 603 2.13 15.79 3.51
CA VAL A 603 3.59 15.80 3.64
C VAL A 603 4.16 14.38 3.52
N ILE A 604 5.17 14.22 2.69
CA ILE A 604 6.03 13.04 2.57
C ILE A 604 7.38 13.40 3.21
N GLN A 605 7.62 12.96 4.44
CA GLN A 605 8.90 13.10 5.15
C GLN A 605 9.69 11.79 5.05
N VAL A 606 10.82 11.81 4.34
CA VAL A 606 11.57 10.58 4.00
C VAL A 606 13.07 10.74 4.16
N GLY A 607 13.82 9.66 4.31
CA GLY A 607 15.29 9.71 4.22
C GLY A 607 15.76 10.08 2.82
N THR A 608 15.23 9.36 1.83
CA THR A 608 15.46 9.57 0.39
C THR A 608 14.13 9.43 -0.35
N PHE A 609 13.90 10.19 -1.41
CA PHE A 609 12.75 10.07 -2.30
C PHE A 609 13.22 9.96 -3.76
N ILE A 610 12.74 8.96 -4.48
CA ILE A 610 13.00 8.80 -5.91
C ILE A 610 11.68 8.57 -6.64
N ASN A 611 11.33 9.48 -7.56
CA ASN A 611 10.28 9.22 -8.54
C ASN A 611 10.90 8.60 -9.79
N HIS A 612 10.80 7.28 -9.96
CA HIS A 612 11.36 6.55 -11.11
C HIS A 612 10.71 6.95 -12.43
N GLY A 613 11.29 6.52 -13.56
CA GLY A 613 10.87 6.90 -14.90
C GLY A 613 9.39 6.70 -15.24
N LEU A 614 8.79 5.64 -14.70
CA LEU A 614 7.36 5.36 -14.87
C LEU A 614 6.49 6.01 -13.78
N GLY A 615 7.09 6.52 -12.71
CA GLY A 615 6.40 7.12 -11.59
C GLY A 615 5.77 8.47 -11.95
N GLU A 616 4.53 8.70 -11.50
CA GLU A 616 3.84 9.97 -11.65
C GLU A 616 3.48 10.59 -10.30
N ILE A 617 3.61 11.91 -10.18
CA ILE A 617 3.13 12.70 -9.04
C ILE A 617 2.16 13.75 -9.58
N HIS A 618 1.00 13.90 -8.96
CA HIS A 618 -0.07 14.79 -9.38
C HIS A 618 -0.51 15.63 -8.17
N VAL A 619 -0.34 16.94 -8.26
CA VAL A 619 -0.83 17.91 -7.27
C VAL A 619 -2.00 18.66 -7.88
N GLU A 620 -3.20 18.37 -7.39
CA GLU A 620 -4.47 18.91 -7.91
C GLU A 620 -4.77 20.34 -7.42
N GLN A 621 -5.81 20.95 -7.98
CA GLN A 621 -6.15 22.35 -7.72
C GLN A 621 -6.51 22.59 -6.25
N GLY A 622 -5.89 23.60 -5.65
CA GLY A 622 -6.08 23.96 -4.24
C GLY A 622 -5.48 22.96 -3.25
N LYS A 623 -4.75 21.94 -3.73
CA LYS A 623 -4.03 20.97 -2.91
C LYS A 623 -2.56 21.34 -2.78
N SER A 624 -1.90 20.82 -1.75
CA SER A 624 -0.46 20.99 -1.54
C SER A 624 0.17 19.66 -1.17
N LEU A 625 1.31 19.36 -1.79
CA LEU A 625 2.14 18.18 -1.50
C LEU A 625 3.57 18.65 -1.21
N SER A 626 4.09 18.30 -0.03
CA SER A 626 5.47 18.60 0.37
C SER A 626 6.29 17.32 0.48
N ILE A 627 7.35 17.17 -0.32
CA ILE A 627 8.30 16.07 -0.24
C ILE A 627 9.57 16.56 0.44
N LEU A 628 9.70 16.22 1.72
CA LEU A 628 10.75 16.76 2.57
C LEU A 628 11.71 15.65 3.03
N ALA A 629 12.99 15.82 2.77
CA ALA A 629 14.01 14.90 3.26
C ALA A 629 14.33 15.15 4.75
N VAL A 630 14.53 14.06 5.51
CA VAL A 630 14.84 14.03 6.94
C VAL A 630 16.02 13.10 7.24
N GLY A 631 16.82 13.43 8.25
CA GLY A 631 17.86 12.52 8.77
C GLY A 631 19.25 12.72 8.18
N VAL A 632 20.17 11.79 8.44
CA VAL A 632 21.51 11.76 7.82
C VAL A 632 21.36 10.99 6.51
N PRO A 633 21.97 11.41 5.38
CA PRO A 633 21.90 10.66 4.13
C PRO A 633 22.31 9.21 4.41
N PRO A 634 21.47 8.21 4.10
CA PRO A 634 22.01 6.88 3.90
C PRO A 634 23.01 7.01 2.76
N VAL A 635 24.21 6.40 2.90
CA VAL A 635 25.15 6.26 1.79
C VAL A 635 24.50 5.26 0.84
N ALA A 636 23.54 5.74 0.05
CA ALA A 636 22.85 4.94 -0.94
C ALA A 636 23.82 4.78 -2.11
N THR A 637 24.68 3.77 -2.03
CA THR A 637 25.49 3.37 -3.18
C THR A 637 24.53 2.78 -4.20
N LEU A 638 24.26 3.52 -5.27
CA LEU A 638 23.51 3.06 -6.42
C LEU A 638 24.36 2.09 -7.23
N PRO A 639 24.16 0.76 -7.12
CA PRO A 639 24.98 -0.18 -7.86
C PRO A 639 24.51 -0.15 -9.32
N GLY A 640 25.25 0.52 -10.19
CA GLY A 640 25.00 0.52 -11.64
C GLY A 640 24.19 1.69 -12.20
N VAL A 641 23.57 2.53 -11.37
CA VAL A 641 22.96 3.78 -11.84
C VAL A 641 24.00 4.89 -11.78
N VAL A 642 24.78 5.02 -12.85
CA VAL A 642 25.58 6.23 -13.06
C VAL A 642 24.61 7.33 -13.44
N LEU A 643 24.24 8.18 -12.48
CA LEU A 643 23.71 9.49 -12.84
C LEU A 643 24.89 10.25 -13.43
N GLU A 644 24.97 10.27 -14.76
CA GLU A 644 25.96 11.07 -15.49
C GLU A 644 25.61 12.56 -15.36
N ASP A 645 25.80 13.12 -14.16
CA ASP A 645 26.12 14.53 -14.03
C ASP A 645 27.65 14.62 -13.93
N GLY A 646 28.28 15.38 -14.81
CA GLY A 646 29.74 15.46 -14.89
C GLY A 646 30.42 16.14 -13.69
N ILE A 647 29.75 16.29 -12.54
CA ILE A 647 30.25 17.08 -11.41
C ILE A 647 31.10 16.22 -10.45
N ASP A 648 30.79 14.94 -10.28
CA ASP A 648 31.38 14.16 -9.17
C ASP A 648 32.73 13.49 -9.47
N GLN A 649 33.19 13.46 -10.73
CA GLN A 649 34.52 12.88 -11.03
C GLN A 649 35.71 13.78 -10.63
N ARG A 650 35.51 15.06 -10.30
CA ARG A 650 36.62 16.02 -10.11
C ARG A 650 37.05 16.27 -8.66
N THR A 651 36.26 15.92 -7.66
CA THR A 651 36.56 16.30 -6.26
C THR A 651 37.35 15.26 -5.48
N SER A 652 37.46 14.01 -5.94
CA SER A 652 38.32 12.98 -5.33
C SER A 652 39.79 13.09 -5.76
N GLY A 653 40.35 14.31 -5.79
CA GLY A 653 41.75 14.62 -6.12
C GLY A 653 42.82 14.02 -5.19
N GLY A 654 42.51 12.95 -4.45
CA GLY A 654 43.47 12.07 -3.81
C GLY A 654 44.10 11.16 -4.86
N THR A 655 45.30 11.51 -5.31
CA THR A 655 46.07 10.89 -6.40
C THR A 655 46.43 9.40 -6.24
N ASP A 656 45.85 8.63 -5.31
CA ASP A 656 46.30 7.26 -5.01
C ASP A 656 45.17 6.28 -4.59
N ALA A 657 43.93 6.42 -5.05
CA ALA A 657 42.96 5.32 -4.99
C ALA A 657 43.09 4.45 -6.25
N PRO A 658 43.82 3.31 -6.24
CA PRO A 658 44.26 2.63 -7.46
C PRO A 658 43.20 1.70 -8.08
N ASP A 659 41.97 1.72 -7.59
CA ASP A 659 41.04 0.59 -7.74
C ASP A 659 39.64 1.03 -8.21
N GLY A 660 39.51 1.90 -9.23
CA GLY A 660 38.30 2.00 -10.09
C GLY A 660 36.90 2.15 -9.46
N GLU A 661 36.78 2.55 -8.19
CA GLU A 661 35.47 2.75 -7.56
C GLU A 661 34.88 4.10 -8.04
N ALA A 662 33.88 4.01 -8.93
CA ALA A 662 33.08 5.15 -9.34
C ALA A 662 32.45 5.82 -8.09
N GLY A 663 32.68 7.13 -7.94
CA GLY A 663 32.09 7.89 -6.83
C GLY A 663 30.57 7.83 -6.91
N ASN A 664 29.92 7.40 -5.83
CA ASN A 664 28.47 7.41 -5.72
C ASN A 664 28.00 8.83 -5.41
N ALA A 665 27.21 9.42 -6.31
CA ALA A 665 26.60 10.71 -6.07
C ALA A 665 25.43 10.54 -5.09
N ASP A 666 25.57 11.10 -3.88
CA ASP A 666 24.50 11.11 -2.88
C ASP A 666 23.42 12.14 -3.28
N PHE A 667 22.17 11.71 -3.41
CA PHE A 667 21.02 12.61 -3.56
C PHE A 667 19.87 12.20 -2.64
N TYR A 668 19.13 13.19 -2.13
CA TYR A 668 18.01 12.93 -1.21
C TYR A 668 16.65 12.90 -1.91
N VAL A 669 16.44 13.73 -2.92
CA VAL A 669 15.16 13.83 -3.61
C VAL A 669 15.42 13.97 -5.11
N ALA A 670 14.98 12.98 -5.88
CA ALA A 670 15.14 12.97 -7.33
C ALA A 670 13.82 12.65 -8.05
N ASN A 671 13.65 13.28 -9.21
CA ASN A 671 12.61 12.99 -10.17
C ASN A 671 13.23 12.53 -11.49
N LEU A 672 12.97 11.26 -11.83
CA LEU A 672 13.22 10.63 -13.12
C LEU A 672 11.91 10.41 -13.91
N GLY A 673 10.77 10.43 -13.23
CA GLY A 673 9.43 10.30 -13.81
C GLY A 673 8.73 11.63 -14.05
N LYS A 674 7.41 11.65 -13.87
CA LYS A 674 6.56 12.80 -14.15
C LYS A 674 6.02 13.45 -12.88
N ILE A 675 6.09 14.77 -12.78
CA ILE A 675 5.42 15.58 -11.75
C ILE A 675 4.48 16.55 -12.46
N ILE A 676 3.21 16.58 -12.10
CA ILE A 676 2.17 17.45 -12.65
C ILE A 676 1.58 18.27 -11.52
N VAL A 677 1.64 19.59 -11.62
CA VAL A 677 1.07 20.53 -10.65
C VAL A 677 0.01 21.36 -11.36
N ASN A 678 -1.25 21.16 -11.01
CA ASN A 678 -2.39 21.82 -11.67
C ASN A 678 -3.19 22.62 -10.63
N GLY A 679 -2.92 23.92 -10.49
CA GLY A 679 -3.61 24.80 -9.55
C GLY A 679 -3.24 24.58 -8.08
N GLY A 680 -2.21 23.79 -7.79
CA GLY A 680 -1.79 23.39 -6.44
C GLY A 680 -0.40 23.92 -6.06
N THR A 681 0.13 23.44 -4.93
CA THR A 681 1.49 23.76 -4.45
C THR A 681 2.32 22.50 -4.27
N PHE A 682 3.37 22.35 -5.07
CA PHE A 682 4.40 21.32 -4.87
C PHE A 682 5.58 21.93 -4.12
N GLU A 683 5.95 21.30 -3.01
CA GLU A 683 7.10 21.71 -2.21
C GLU A 683 8.12 20.56 -2.12
N SER A 684 9.40 20.88 -2.21
CA SER A 684 10.47 19.95 -1.84
C SER A 684 11.62 20.64 -1.12
N GLY A 685 12.33 19.89 -0.29
CA GLY A 685 13.55 20.35 0.38
C GLY A 685 13.84 19.56 1.65
N TRP A 686 14.66 20.12 2.53
CA TRP A 686 15.06 19.52 3.79
C TRP A 686 14.22 20.04 4.97
N VAL A 687 13.85 19.16 5.92
CA VAL A 687 13.05 19.58 7.09
C VAL A 687 13.90 20.32 8.13
N THR A 688 15.16 19.95 8.32
CA THR A 688 15.95 20.45 9.47
C THR A 688 17.46 20.37 9.29
N ASP A 689 18.18 21.45 8.96
CA ASP A 689 19.57 21.56 9.44
C ASP A 689 19.87 22.95 9.99
N ASN A 690 20.18 22.99 11.29
CA ASN A 690 20.93 24.09 11.91
C ASN A 690 22.44 23.93 11.66
N ARG A 691 22.89 23.04 10.75
CA ARG A 691 24.28 23.09 10.30
C ARG A 691 24.49 24.45 9.67
N PRO A 692 25.46 25.24 10.17
CA PRO A 692 25.78 26.52 9.58
C PRO A 692 26.05 26.28 8.09
N ASP A 693 25.36 27.06 7.27
CA ASP A 693 25.62 27.17 5.84
C ASP A 693 27.14 27.11 5.63
N ILE A 694 27.61 26.17 4.80
CA ILE A 694 29.04 26.06 4.50
C ILE A 694 29.48 27.45 4.03
N GLU A 695 30.34 28.09 4.82
CA GLU A 695 30.66 29.52 4.85
C GLU A 695 31.32 30.08 3.56
N ASP A 696 31.27 29.38 2.42
CA ASP A 696 32.11 29.69 1.24
C ASP A 696 31.35 29.90 -0.07
N GLY A 697 30.03 30.13 -0.03
CA GLY A 697 29.24 30.47 -1.23
C GLY A 697 29.11 29.36 -2.29
N ALA A 698 29.69 28.17 -2.03
CA ALA A 698 29.52 26.99 -2.87
C ALA A 698 28.18 26.32 -2.55
N ILE A 699 27.29 26.26 -3.55
CA ILE A 699 26.00 25.59 -3.45
C ILE A 699 26.28 24.10 -3.18
N ASN A 700 25.72 23.55 -2.10
CA ASN A 700 25.82 22.13 -1.82
C ASN A 700 24.85 21.36 -2.71
N HIS A 701 25.33 20.91 -3.88
CA HIS A 701 24.52 20.24 -4.90
C HIS A 701 23.82 18.96 -4.40
N VAL A 702 24.29 18.38 -3.30
CA VAL A 702 23.70 17.17 -2.69
C VAL A 702 22.29 17.45 -2.15
N ARG A 703 22.00 18.68 -1.71
CA ARG A 703 20.71 19.06 -1.10
C ARG A 703 19.65 19.52 -2.11
N LEU A 704 20.05 19.79 -3.35
CA LEU A 704 19.14 20.28 -4.38
C LEU A 704 18.12 19.21 -4.75
N PHE A 705 16.87 19.62 -5.00
CA PHE A 705 15.91 18.74 -5.67
C PHE A 705 16.40 18.47 -7.09
N ARG A 706 16.59 17.21 -7.47
CA ARG A 706 17.10 16.86 -8.78
C ARG A 706 15.96 16.48 -9.72
N ASN A 707 15.71 17.29 -10.74
CA ASN A 707 14.89 16.86 -11.88
C ASN A 707 15.84 16.33 -12.95
N ALA A 708 16.00 15.01 -13.02
CA ALA A 708 17.10 14.38 -13.71
C ALA A 708 16.66 13.64 -14.99
N ARG A 709 17.61 13.50 -15.89
CA ARG A 709 17.53 12.68 -17.11
C ARG A 709 18.41 11.46 -16.88
N HIS A 710 17.92 10.26 -17.19
CA HIS A 710 18.65 9.02 -17.09
C HIS A 710 18.78 8.37 -18.45
N VAL A 711 20.01 8.02 -18.80
CA VAL A 711 20.36 7.22 -19.96
C VAL A 711 20.89 5.89 -19.45
N GLU A 712 20.23 4.80 -19.81
CA GLU A 712 20.69 3.47 -19.47
C GLU A 712 21.89 3.12 -20.35
N VAL A 713 23.08 3.05 -19.75
CA VAL A 713 24.29 2.58 -20.43
C VAL A 713 24.39 1.08 -20.17
N ASP A 714 24.07 0.25 -21.17
CA ASP A 714 24.24 -1.20 -21.08
C ASP A 714 25.73 -1.55 -20.97
N ALA A 715 26.19 -1.72 -19.73
CA ALA A 715 27.58 -2.00 -19.39
C ALA A 715 28.10 -3.33 -19.98
N ALA A 716 27.22 -4.23 -20.44
CA ALA A 716 27.59 -5.51 -21.05
C ALA A 716 27.71 -5.47 -22.58
N SER A 717 27.20 -4.43 -23.23
CA SER A 717 27.25 -4.29 -24.68
C SER A 717 28.55 -3.61 -25.13
N THR A 718 29.60 -4.40 -25.38
CA THR A 718 30.84 -3.90 -26.03
C THR A 718 30.66 -3.55 -27.52
N SER A 719 29.42 -3.44 -28.02
CA SER A 719 29.12 -3.04 -29.39
C SER A 719 28.17 -1.86 -29.36
N ALA A 720 28.55 -0.76 -30.03
CA ALA A 720 27.79 0.49 -30.21
C ALA A 720 26.39 0.29 -30.83
N ALA A 721 25.48 -0.30 -30.08
CA ALA A 721 24.08 -0.52 -30.39
C ALA A 721 23.22 0.45 -29.56
N PRO A 722 22.02 0.82 -30.06
CA PRO A 722 21.38 2.10 -29.79
C PRO A 722 20.99 2.23 -28.32
N VAL A 723 21.32 3.40 -27.77
CA VAL A 723 20.85 3.91 -26.48
C VAL A 723 19.37 3.56 -26.28
N GLY A 724 19.05 2.93 -25.15
CA GLY A 724 17.68 2.57 -24.77
C GLY A 724 16.75 3.78 -24.63
N ASP A 725 15.47 3.52 -24.33
CA ASP A 725 14.47 4.55 -24.10
C ASP A 725 14.92 5.50 -22.98
N GLU A 726 15.23 6.74 -23.36
CA GLU A 726 15.69 7.77 -22.44
C GLU A 726 14.61 8.10 -21.42
N THR A 727 14.90 7.90 -20.13
CA THR A 727 14.00 8.28 -19.05
C THR A 727 14.25 9.74 -18.68
N VAL A 728 13.26 10.61 -18.90
CA VAL A 728 13.41 12.06 -18.66
C VAL A 728 12.47 12.53 -17.55
N GLY A 729 13.06 12.94 -16.44
CA GLY A 729 12.38 13.64 -15.36
C GLY A 729 11.65 14.88 -15.91
N THR A 730 10.34 14.89 -15.79
CA THR A 730 9.48 15.95 -16.33
C THR A 730 8.65 16.56 -15.21
N ILE A 731 8.76 17.87 -15.00
CA ILE A 731 7.87 18.66 -14.14
C ILE A 731 6.97 19.48 -15.07
N THR A 732 5.65 19.41 -14.92
CA THR A 732 4.68 20.22 -15.65
C THR A 732 3.83 21.00 -14.66
N SER A 733 3.78 22.32 -14.80
CA SER A 733 2.98 23.21 -13.95
C SER A 733 1.94 23.98 -14.78
N ILE A 734 0.72 24.04 -14.27
CA ILE A 734 -0.41 24.79 -14.81
C ILE A 734 -1.04 25.53 -13.64
N ASP A 735 -0.93 26.86 -13.61
CA ASP A 735 -1.41 27.71 -12.49
C ASP A 735 -0.87 27.25 -11.11
N GLY A 736 0.34 26.68 -11.10
CA GLY A 736 0.92 25.99 -9.95
C GLY A 736 1.98 26.82 -9.21
N THR A 737 2.21 26.49 -7.94
CA THR A 737 3.36 26.98 -7.17
C THR A 737 4.35 25.84 -6.95
N LEU A 738 5.60 26.03 -7.36
CA LEU A 738 6.72 25.13 -7.12
C LEU A 738 7.64 25.76 -6.07
N LEU A 739 7.86 25.09 -4.94
CA LEU A 739 8.69 25.58 -3.83
C LEU A 739 9.84 24.60 -3.56
N PHE A 740 11.06 24.96 -3.94
CA PHE A 740 12.28 24.18 -3.70
C PHE A 740 13.11 24.84 -2.60
N ARG A 741 12.97 24.41 -1.35
CA ARG A 741 13.61 25.10 -0.20
C ARG A 741 15.11 25.21 -0.32
N ASP A 742 15.76 24.16 -0.82
CA ASP A 742 17.20 24.10 -1.00
C ASP A 742 17.63 24.46 -2.43
N GLY A 743 16.67 24.61 -3.35
CA GLY A 743 16.89 24.85 -4.78
C GLY A 743 16.58 23.64 -5.67
N LEU A 744 16.52 23.90 -6.98
CA LEU A 744 16.24 22.94 -8.05
C LEU A 744 17.50 22.79 -8.92
N TYR A 745 17.96 21.55 -9.11
CA TYR A 745 18.96 21.18 -10.11
C TYR A 745 18.28 20.43 -11.25
N ASN A 746 18.17 21.07 -12.42
CA ASN A 746 17.44 20.53 -13.57
C ASN A 746 18.38 20.07 -14.69
N THR A 747 18.36 18.77 -15.00
CA THR A 747 18.87 18.18 -16.25
C THR A 747 17.75 17.54 -17.09
N GLY A 748 16.55 17.42 -16.53
CA GLY A 748 15.32 16.99 -17.19
C GLY A 748 14.56 18.14 -17.87
N VAL A 749 13.23 18.07 -17.87
CA VAL A 749 12.33 19.09 -18.46
C VAL A 749 11.44 19.69 -17.37
N VAL A 750 11.41 21.02 -17.28
CA VAL A 750 10.44 21.78 -16.49
C VAL A 750 9.57 22.59 -17.44
N SER A 751 8.29 22.27 -17.52
CA SER A 751 7.33 22.88 -18.43
C SER A 751 6.25 23.65 -17.67
N PHE A 752 6.01 24.89 -18.04
CA PHE A 752 4.87 25.70 -17.62
C PHE A 752 3.92 25.75 -18.80
N ALA A 753 2.73 25.17 -18.67
CA ALA A 753 1.84 24.91 -19.80
C ALA A 753 0.52 25.70 -19.76
N GLY A 754 0.32 26.55 -18.75
CA GLY A 754 -0.86 27.38 -18.58
C GLY A 754 -0.88 28.17 -17.28
N GLY A 755 -1.68 29.24 -17.22
CA GLY A 755 -1.97 30.00 -15.99
C GLY A 755 -0.78 30.81 -15.44
N ALA A 756 -0.89 31.23 -14.17
CA ALA A 756 0.17 31.97 -13.48
C ALA A 756 0.95 31.04 -12.56
N ASN A 757 2.21 30.80 -12.90
CA ASN A 757 3.07 29.89 -12.16
C ASN A 757 4.08 30.65 -11.31
N VAL A 758 4.43 30.09 -10.16
CA VAL A 758 5.44 30.67 -9.26
C VAL A 758 6.47 29.61 -8.93
N VAL A 759 7.75 29.95 -9.03
CA VAL A 759 8.88 29.12 -8.62
C VAL A 759 9.63 29.84 -7.50
N ARG A 760 9.83 29.14 -6.39
CA ARG A 760 10.61 29.60 -5.23
C ARG A 760 11.76 28.64 -4.99
N GLY A 761 12.89 29.16 -4.56
CA GLY A 761 14.17 28.46 -4.49
C GLY A 761 15.07 28.77 -5.68
N GLN A 762 16.37 28.74 -5.44
CA GLN A 762 17.37 28.89 -6.50
C GLN A 762 17.21 27.81 -7.56
N VAL A 763 17.28 28.17 -8.85
CA VAL A 763 17.18 27.21 -9.96
C VAL A 763 18.52 27.14 -10.69
N ILE A 764 19.06 25.93 -10.84
CA ILE A 764 20.20 25.63 -11.69
C ILE A 764 19.69 24.79 -12.86
N ASN A 765 19.53 25.41 -14.02
CA ASN A 765 19.22 24.70 -15.26
C ASN A 765 20.54 24.27 -15.91
N ALA A 766 20.93 23.02 -15.67
CA ALA A 766 22.26 22.55 -16.00
C ALA A 766 22.46 22.38 -17.52
N GLY A 767 23.67 22.69 -17.96
CA GLY A 767 24.09 22.66 -19.35
C GLY A 767 24.90 21.43 -19.72
N PHE A 768 25.36 21.41 -20.96
CA PHE A 768 26.37 20.47 -21.41
C PHE A 768 27.70 20.77 -20.70
N PHE A 769 28.10 19.93 -19.75
CA PHE A 769 29.47 19.95 -19.27
C PHE A 769 30.34 19.29 -20.33
N ARG A 770 30.87 20.10 -21.25
CA ARG A 770 32.02 19.66 -22.05
C ARG A 770 33.14 19.48 -21.06
N ASP A 771 33.56 18.24 -20.82
CA ASP A 771 34.72 17.99 -19.97
C ASP A 771 35.87 18.79 -20.61
N THR A 772 36.31 19.81 -19.88
CA THR A 772 37.43 20.62 -20.34
C THR A 772 38.60 19.65 -20.38
N PRO A 773 39.34 19.56 -21.51
CA PRO A 773 40.39 18.57 -21.67
C PRO A 773 41.24 18.55 -20.42
N ASP A 774 41.46 17.34 -19.89
CA ASP A 774 42.23 17.16 -18.68
C ASP A 774 43.52 18.00 -18.77
N ARG A 775 44.01 18.47 -17.63
CA ARG A 775 45.17 19.38 -17.61
C ARG A 775 46.44 18.78 -18.23
N ASN A 776 46.41 17.50 -18.63
CA ASN A 776 47.51 16.75 -19.22
C ASN A 776 47.44 16.69 -20.75
N GLY A 777 46.32 17.03 -21.39
CA GLY A 777 46.19 17.06 -22.84
C GLY A 777 46.34 15.68 -23.49
N ILE A 778 45.95 14.60 -22.79
CA ILE A 778 46.07 13.23 -23.29
C ILE A 778 44.66 12.67 -23.57
N ASP A 779 44.40 12.43 -24.86
CA ASP A 779 43.26 11.70 -25.44
C ASP A 779 41.85 12.13 -25.00
N TYR A 780 41.37 13.20 -25.63
CA TYR A 780 39.96 13.29 -26.01
C TYR A 780 39.71 12.19 -27.05
N ASP A 781 38.93 11.15 -26.72
CA ASP A 781 38.41 10.22 -27.71
C ASP A 781 37.20 10.89 -28.39
N PRO A 782 37.34 11.41 -29.63
CA PRO A 782 36.21 12.05 -30.33
C PRO A 782 35.10 11.06 -30.69
N GLY A 783 35.24 9.77 -30.35
CA GLY A 783 34.21 8.74 -30.51
C GLY A 783 33.20 8.65 -29.37
N THR A 784 33.42 9.31 -28.23
CA THR A 784 32.52 9.27 -27.06
C THR A 784 31.89 10.63 -26.73
N GLU A 785 31.58 11.47 -27.74
CA GLU A 785 30.81 12.73 -27.59
C GLU A 785 29.35 12.51 -27.11
N GLU A 786 29.09 11.42 -26.42
CA GLU A 786 27.79 10.78 -26.37
C GLU A 786 26.99 11.18 -25.11
N TYR A 787 25.91 11.93 -25.38
CA TYR A 787 24.61 11.87 -24.70
C TYR A 787 24.29 12.72 -23.46
N LEU A 788 25.09 13.72 -23.10
CA LEU A 788 24.62 14.72 -22.14
C LEU A 788 23.67 15.72 -22.82
N ARG A 789 22.36 15.59 -22.60
CA ARG A 789 21.38 16.59 -23.07
C ARG A 789 21.18 17.69 -22.00
N PRO A 790 21.10 18.97 -22.40
CA PRO A 790 20.90 20.06 -21.45
C PRO A 790 19.54 19.96 -20.75
N GLY A 791 19.47 20.49 -19.52
CA GLY A 791 18.20 20.76 -18.86
C GLY A 791 17.36 21.74 -19.67
N VAL A 792 16.05 21.50 -19.72
CA VAL A 792 15.11 22.35 -20.47
C VAL A 792 14.11 22.96 -19.51
N ILE A 793 13.95 24.28 -19.57
CA ILE A 793 12.83 25.02 -18.99
C ILE A 793 11.98 25.54 -20.15
N LEU A 794 10.70 25.19 -20.19
CA LEU A 794 9.77 25.57 -21.26
C LEU A 794 8.61 26.36 -20.66
N VAL A 795 8.37 27.57 -21.14
CA VAL A 795 7.16 28.36 -20.86
C VAL A 795 6.30 28.34 -22.11
N SER A 796 5.16 27.67 -22.06
CA SER A 796 4.31 27.38 -23.22
C SER A 796 2.83 27.45 -22.88
N GLY A 797 1.97 27.41 -23.90
CA GLY A 797 0.54 27.66 -23.76
C GLY A 797 0.18 29.09 -24.14
N ASP A 798 -1.08 29.48 -23.88
CA ASP A 798 -1.58 30.82 -24.17
C ASP A 798 -1.62 31.64 -22.87
N ASN A 799 -0.99 32.81 -22.88
CA ASN A 799 -0.90 33.71 -21.72
C ASN A 799 -0.33 33.04 -20.45
N THR A 800 0.59 32.10 -20.62
CA THR A 800 1.25 31.43 -19.50
C THR A 800 2.32 32.32 -18.91
N SER A 801 2.27 32.57 -17.61
CA SER A 801 3.35 33.27 -16.91
C SER A 801 4.06 32.34 -15.94
N VAL A 802 5.36 32.54 -15.77
CA VAL A 802 6.15 31.98 -14.66
C VAL A 802 6.89 33.10 -13.97
N THR A 803 6.89 33.09 -12.64
CA THR A 803 7.68 34.02 -11.81
C THR A 803 8.67 33.24 -10.95
N PHE A 804 9.96 33.35 -11.25
CA PHE A 804 11.06 32.87 -10.42
C PHE A 804 11.35 33.92 -9.35
N GLN A 805 11.18 33.59 -8.07
CA GLN A 805 11.35 34.55 -6.97
C GLN A 805 12.81 34.69 -6.51
N ASP A 806 13.64 33.69 -6.81
CA ASP A 806 15.06 33.62 -6.47
C ASP A 806 15.90 33.52 -7.74
N SER A 807 17.23 33.50 -7.58
CA SER A 807 18.16 33.47 -8.71
C SER A 807 18.04 32.22 -9.58
N VAL A 808 18.19 32.41 -10.89
CA VAL A 808 18.24 31.35 -11.90
C VAL A 808 19.61 31.36 -12.56
N ARG A 809 20.32 30.23 -12.47
CA ARG A 809 21.55 29.97 -13.22
C ARG A 809 21.25 29.04 -14.39
N ASN A 810 21.38 29.54 -15.60
CA ASN A 810 21.14 28.81 -16.82
C ASN A 810 22.44 28.45 -17.53
N SER A 811 22.66 27.15 -17.69
CA SER A 811 23.61 26.56 -18.63
C SER A 811 22.91 25.64 -19.65
N GLY A 812 21.63 25.33 -19.44
CA GLY A 812 20.79 24.55 -20.34
C GLY A 812 19.98 25.42 -21.30
N ILE A 813 18.78 24.96 -21.65
CA ILE A 813 17.85 25.68 -22.54
C ILE A 813 16.70 26.25 -21.71
N ILE A 814 16.46 27.56 -21.80
CA ILE A 814 15.20 28.20 -21.39
C ILE A 814 14.48 28.57 -22.68
N SER A 815 13.23 28.14 -22.87
CA SER A 815 12.44 28.42 -24.07
C SER A 815 11.09 29.00 -23.69
N ILE A 816 10.74 30.14 -24.28
CA ILE A 816 9.48 30.85 -24.04
C ILE A 816 8.71 30.87 -25.35
N GLY A 817 7.59 30.15 -25.38
CA GLY A 817 6.69 30.04 -26.52
C GLY A 817 5.97 31.35 -26.84
N PRO A 818 5.33 31.47 -28.02
CA PRO A 818 4.60 32.66 -28.43
C PRO A 818 3.30 32.84 -27.61
N ASN A 819 2.44 33.80 -27.98
CA ASN A 819 1.08 33.98 -27.42
C ASN A 819 1.03 34.54 -25.98
N GLY A 820 1.83 35.57 -25.70
CA GLY A 820 1.77 36.31 -24.44
C GLY A 820 2.35 35.55 -23.26
N ASN A 821 3.25 34.60 -23.50
CA ASN A 821 3.93 33.89 -22.42
C ASN A 821 4.99 34.80 -21.78
N VAL A 822 5.13 34.73 -20.47
CA VAL A 822 6.00 35.63 -19.70
C VAL A 822 6.87 34.84 -18.74
N ALA A 823 8.16 35.16 -18.70
CA ALA A 823 9.07 34.69 -17.65
C ALA A 823 9.59 35.89 -16.84
N ASN A 824 9.19 35.96 -15.57
CA ASN A 824 9.65 36.99 -14.64
C ASN A 824 10.71 36.38 -13.71
N PHE A 825 11.87 36.99 -13.60
CA PHE A 825 12.97 36.59 -12.73
C PHE A 825 13.18 37.68 -11.69
N LEU A 826 12.62 37.55 -10.49
CA LEU A 826 12.76 38.60 -9.46
C LEU A 826 14.16 38.65 -8.83
N GLY A 827 14.93 37.55 -8.92
CA GLY A 827 16.34 37.49 -8.57
C GLY A 827 17.26 37.58 -9.79
N ASP A 828 18.56 37.29 -9.59
CA ASP A 828 19.55 37.29 -10.69
C ASP A 828 19.23 36.22 -11.75
N LEU A 829 19.46 36.55 -13.02
CA LEU A 829 19.50 35.62 -14.14
C LEU A 829 20.94 35.50 -14.66
N ASP A 830 21.62 34.40 -14.33
CA ASP A 830 22.99 34.10 -14.80
C ASP A 830 22.95 33.03 -15.91
N ASN A 831 23.00 33.46 -17.17
CA ASN A 831 23.12 32.58 -18.33
C ASN A 831 24.59 32.27 -18.64
N THR A 832 25.18 31.32 -17.93
CA THR A 832 26.56 30.83 -18.16
C THR A 832 26.56 29.64 -19.12
N GLY A 833 26.75 29.88 -20.42
CA GLY A 833 26.89 28.83 -21.45
C GLY A 833 25.58 28.20 -21.94
N GLY A 834 24.43 28.66 -21.45
CA GLY A 834 23.11 28.17 -21.86
C GLY A 834 22.46 28.96 -23.01
N THR A 835 21.35 28.44 -23.52
CA THR A 835 20.54 29.08 -24.56
C THR A 835 19.21 29.57 -23.97
N ILE A 836 18.88 30.84 -24.19
CA ILE A 836 17.54 31.40 -23.92
C ILE A 836 16.85 31.60 -25.27
N GLN A 837 15.72 30.96 -25.49
CA GLN A 837 14.94 31.02 -26.73
C GLN A 837 13.64 31.77 -26.45
N ILE A 838 13.33 32.78 -27.25
CA ILE A 838 12.07 33.52 -27.17
C ILE A 838 11.38 33.40 -28.53
N ALA A 839 10.23 32.72 -28.56
CA ALA A 839 9.44 32.59 -29.75
C ALA A 839 8.61 33.86 -29.97
N LEU A 840 8.80 34.46 -31.12
CA LEU A 840 8.02 35.59 -31.60
C LEU A 840 6.77 35.06 -32.29
N SER A 841 5.60 35.56 -31.87
CA SER A 841 4.37 35.33 -32.61
C SER A 841 4.39 36.20 -33.87
N PRO A 842 4.04 35.68 -35.06
CA PRO A 842 4.00 36.47 -36.28
C PRO A 842 2.92 37.57 -36.17
N PHE A 843 3.37 38.78 -35.84
CA PHE A 843 2.75 40.12 -35.98
C PHE A 843 1.23 40.22 -36.21
N ALA A 844 0.40 39.55 -35.41
CA ALA A 844 -1.01 39.89 -35.31
C ALA A 844 -1.13 41.07 -34.33
N ALA A 845 -1.74 42.18 -34.77
CA ALA A 845 -1.79 43.46 -34.04
C ALA A 845 -2.41 43.41 -32.63
N ASP A 846 -2.99 42.27 -32.23
CA ASP A 846 -3.61 42.04 -30.92
C ASP A 846 -2.91 40.94 -30.09
N VAL A 847 -1.79 40.37 -30.55
CA VAL A 847 -1.09 39.28 -29.82
C VAL A 847 0.07 39.86 -29.02
N VAL A 848 -0.04 39.77 -27.69
CA VAL A 848 1.05 40.09 -26.76
C VAL A 848 2.24 39.20 -27.07
N SER A 849 3.41 39.78 -27.32
CA SER A 849 4.65 39.04 -27.52
C SER A 849 5.09 38.34 -26.25
N ALA A 850 5.90 37.29 -26.39
CA ALA A 850 6.61 36.73 -25.25
C ALA A 850 7.67 37.73 -24.76
N TYR A 851 7.84 37.89 -23.45
CA TYR A 851 8.88 38.76 -22.88
C TYR A 851 9.47 38.20 -21.59
N ILE A 852 10.69 38.65 -21.27
CA ILE A 852 11.42 38.36 -20.04
C ILE A 852 11.55 39.64 -19.22
N THR A 853 11.20 39.57 -17.94
CA THR A 853 11.46 40.64 -16.97
C THR A 853 12.44 40.13 -15.93
N VAL A 854 13.47 40.91 -15.59
CA VAL A 854 14.43 40.54 -14.54
C VAL A 854 14.52 41.63 -13.48
N GLY A 855 14.11 41.34 -12.25
CA GLY A 855 14.23 42.25 -11.11
C GLY A 855 15.63 42.34 -10.50
N GLY A 856 16.49 41.34 -10.77
CA GLY A 856 17.89 41.27 -10.31
C GLY A 856 18.91 41.54 -11.42
N GLU A 857 20.16 41.10 -11.22
CA GLU A 857 21.22 41.27 -12.23
C GLU A 857 21.09 40.25 -13.36
N VAL A 858 21.30 40.70 -14.61
CA VAL A 858 21.40 39.82 -15.78
C VAL A 858 22.86 39.65 -16.18
N ARG A 859 23.35 38.41 -16.13
CA ARG A 859 24.70 38.03 -16.59
C ARG A 859 24.60 37.05 -17.76
N ILE A 860 25.22 37.34 -18.89
CA ILE A 860 25.26 36.45 -20.06
C ILE A 860 26.72 36.06 -20.34
N ASN A 861 27.19 34.99 -19.69
CA ASN A 861 28.57 34.53 -19.77
C ASN A 861 28.70 33.35 -20.75
N GLY A 862 28.90 33.65 -22.04
CA GLY A 862 29.10 32.64 -23.08
C GLY A 862 27.85 31.84 -23.46
N GLY A 863 26.66 32.27 -23.01
CA GLY A 863 25.37 31.75 -23.47
C GLY A 863 24.84 32.50 -24.70
N SER A 864 23.81 31.95 -25.35
CA SER A 864 23.13 32.55 -26.52
C SER A 864 21.70 32.95 -26.18
N ILE A 865 21.23 34.06 -26.72
CA ILE A 865 19.80 34.42 -26.75
C ILE A 865 19.34 34.32 -28.21
N VAL A 866 18.30 33.50 -28.45
CA VAL A 866 17.78 33.20 -29.79
C VAL A 866 16.33 33.66 -29.90
N LEU A 867 16.04 34.51 -30.87
CA LEU A 867 14.69 34.96 -31.17
C LEU A 867 14.15 34.17 -32.36
N ASN A 868 13.06 33.41 -32.16
CA ASN A 868 12.52 32.51 -33.17
C ASN A 868 11.21 33.05 -33.75
N GLY A 869 11.18 33.49 -35.00
CA GLY A 869 9.93 33.81 -35.72
C GLY A 869 9.24 32.54 -36.21
N GLY A 870 8.07 32.23 -35.63
CA GLY A 870 7.46 30.90 -35.70
C GLY A 870 6.97 30.41 -37.07
N GLY A 871 7.03 29.08 -37.24
CA GLY A 871 6.34 28.35 -38.31
C GLY A 871 6.53 26.81 -38.27
N GLY A 872 7.63 26.32 -37.69
CA GLY A 872 7.90 24.88 -37.56
C GLY A 872 7.79 24.39 -36.11
N THR A 873 7.14 23.25 -35.90
CA THR A 873 7.16 22.50 -34.64
C THR A 873 8.62 22.25 -34.23
N VAL A 874 9.04 22.78 -33.07
CA VAL A 874 10.40 22.62 -32.55
C VAL A 874 10.60 21.16 -32.16
N ASP A 875 11.48 20.44 -32.88
CA ASP A 875 12.02 19.16 -32.42
C ASP A 875 13.29 19.44 -31.59
N PRO A 876 13.27 19.23 -30.26
CA PRO A 876 14.39 19.56 -29.39
C PRO A 876 15.62 18.66 -29.58
N THR A 877 15.58 17.64 -30.45
CA THR A 877 16.66 16.63 -30.59
C THR A 877 17.63 16.86 -31.74
N SER A 878 17.47 17.90 -32.57
CA SER A 878 18.22 18.07 -33.83
C SER A 878 18.91 19.43 -34.02
N VAL A 879 19.59 19.96 -33.00
CA VAL A 879 20.24 21.28 -33.11
C VAL A 879 21.65 21.18 -33.73
N SER A 880 21.72 20.98 -35.04
CA SER A 880 22.88 21.38 -35.85
C SER A 880 22.41 22.39 -36.89
N SER A 881 22.62 23.68 -36.59
CA SER A 881 22.29 24.86 -37.40
C SER A 881 20.81 25.01 -37.81
N PHE A 882 20.12 26.00 -37.23
CA PHE A 882 18.79 26.41 -37.68
C PHE A 882 18.81 27.83 -38.22
N ALA A 883 18.45 27.93 -39.49
CA ALA A 883 18.18 29.17 -40.20
C ALA A 883 16.68 29.46 -40.16
N PHE A 884 16.31 30.74 -40.12
CA PHE A 884 14.99 31.17 -40.55
C PHE A 884 14.77 30.63 -41.97
N ALA A 885 13.81 29.72 -42.15
CA ALA A 885 13.40 29.30 -43.49
C ALA A 885 12.60 30.43 -44.13
N THR A 886 13.29 31.46 -44.63
CA THR A 886 12.71 32.39 -45.60
C THR A 886 12.56 31.62 -46.91
N ALA A 887 11.34 31.19 -47.20
CA ALA A 887 10.96 31.16 -48.62
C ALA A 887 11.12 32.60 -49.12
N PRO A 888 11.79 32.84 -50.26
CA PRO A 888 11.96 34.19 -50.81
C PRO A 888 10.59 34.68 -51.28
N GLY A 889 9.87 35.32 -50.36
CA GLY A 889 8.53 35.86 -50.53
C GLY A 889 8.23 36.69 -49.30
N GLU A 890 8.09 37.99 -49.53
CA GLU A 890 7.68 39.04 -48.59
C GLU A 890 7.14 38.52 -47.25
N ILE A 891 7.74 38.99 -46.15
CA ILE A 891 7.07 39.05 -44.84
C ILE A 891 5.90 40.06 -45.00
N ALA A 892 4.85 39.60 -45.66
CA ALA A 892 3.59 40.29 -45.72
C ALA A 892 2.87 39.99 -44.40
N LEU A 893 2.94 40.96 -43.49
CA LEU A 893 1.84 41.26 -42.58
C LEU A 893 0.51 41.08 -43.32
N ALA A 894 -0.55 40.74 -42.60
CA ALA A 894 -1.90 40.68 -43.13
C ALA A 894 -2.45 42.05 -43.56
N GLY A 895 -1.78 42.79 -44.44
CA GLY A 895 -2.31 43.90 -45.21
C GLY A 895 -1.48 45.18 -45.26
N GLU A 896 -0.49 45.42 -44.39
CA GLU A 896 0.23 46.70 -44.33
C GLU A 896 1.75 46.48 -44.17
N PRO A 897 2.62 47.21 -44.90
CA PRO A 897 4.07 47.13 -44.70
C PRO A 897 4.45 47.55 -43.27
N LEU A 898 5.46 46.89 -42.66
CA LEU A 898 6.06 47.37 -41.42
C LEU A 898 6.54 48.81 -41.66
N VAL A 899 6.00 49.78 -40.92
CA VAL A 899 6.43 51.18 -41.00
C VAL A 899 7.65 51.33 -40.08
N PRO A 900 8.83 51.63 -40.61
CA PRO A 900 10.03 51.80 -39.80
C PRO A 900 9.86 52.97 -38.82
N GLY A 901 10.40 52.80 -37.61
CA GLY A 901 10.17 53.72 -36.47
C GLY A 901 8.87 53.50 -35.68
N GLU A 902 7.98 52.60 -36.11
CA GLU A 902 6.80 52.20 -35.30
C GLU A 902 6.98 50.84 -34.60
N PHE A 903 7.98 50.05 -35.00
CA PHE A 903 8.31 48.77 -34.36
C PHE A 903 9.43 48.96 -33.33
N SER A 904 9.11 48.73 -32.07
CA SER A 904 10.06 48.58 -30.98
C SER A 904 9.59 47.41 -30.12
N LEU A 905 10.47 46.44 -29.90
CA LEU A 905 10.25 45.28 -29.06
C LEU A 905 11.30 45.24 -27.96
N THR A 906 10.93 45.56 -26.74
CA THR A 906 11.75 45.26 -25.57
C THR A 906 11.84 43.75 -25.42
N VAL A 907 13.04 43.21 -25.60
CA VAL A 907 13.34 41.77 -25.51
C VAL A 907 13.65 41.40 -24.06
N LEU A 908 14.34 42.30 -23.36
CA LEU A 908 14.73 42.13 -21.96
C LEU A 908 14.62 43.49 -21.26
N GLU A 909 13.95 43.50 -20.11
CA GLU A 909 13.89 44.64 -19.20
C GLU A 909 14.46 44.18 -17.85
N ALA A 910 15.44 44.90 -17.33
CA ALA A 910 16.03 44.68 -16.02
C ALA A 910 15.66 45.84 -15.08
N ASP A 911 15.32 45.56 -13.83
CA ASP A 911 15.13 46.61 -12.81
C ASP A 911 16.48 47.03 -12.15
N GLY A 912 17.59 46.45 -12.58
CA GLY A 912 18.96 46.72 -12.11
C GLY A 912 19.96 46.80 -13.25
N GLU A 913 21.22 47.14 -12.93
CA GLU A 913 22.26 47.43 -13.93
C GLU A 913 22.46 46.26 -14.92
N LEU A 914 22.22 46.52 -16.21
CA LEU A 914 22.72 45.67 -17.29
C LEU A 914 24.26 45.72 -17.25
N SER A 915 24.91 44.60 -16.91
CA SER A 915 26.38 44.54 -16.89
C SER A 915 26.96 44.93 -18.25
N GLU A 916 28.06 45.70 -18.24
CA GLU A 916 28.80 46.05 -19.47
C GLU A 916 29.30 44.81 -20.24
N ASP A 917 29.41 43.65 -19.56
CA ASP A 917 29.78 42.37 -20.16
C ASP A 917 28.59 41.60 -20.78
N SER A 918 27.36 42.13 -20.69
CA SER A 918 26.12 41.46 -21.15
C SER A 918 25.78 41.69 -22.63
N LEU A 919 26.76 42.06 -23.46
CA LEU A 919 26.57 42.19 -24.91
C LEU A 919 26.24 40.82 -25.54
N PHE A 920 25.34 40.80 -26.52
CA PHE A 920 25.08 39.59 -27.28
C PHE A 920 26.37 39.15 -28.00
N THR A 921 26.84 37.94 -27.70
CA THR A 921 27.99 37.34 -28.41
C THR A 921 27.62 36.82 -29.80
N SER A 922 26.34 36.56 -30.03
CA SER A 922 25.77 36.18 -31.32
C SER A 922 24.26 36.46 -31.27
N LEU A 923 23.75 37.22 -32.24
CA LEU A 923 22.33 37.44 -32.44
C LEU A 923 21.96 37.08 -33.88
N VAL A 924 20.95 36.24 -34.05
CA VAL A 924 20.45 35.85 -35.38
C VAL A 924 19.07 36.47 -35.54
N LEU A 925 18.97 37.49 -36.40
CA LEU A 925 17.73 38.16 -36.74
C LEU A 925 17.29 37.80 -38.17
N PRO A 926 15.98 37.83 -38.47
CA PRO A 926 15.50 37.63 -39.84
C PRO A 926 16.04 38.71 -40.78
N GLU A 927 16.31 38.37 -42.05
CA GLU A 927 16.59 39.38 -43.08
C GLU A 927 15.42 40.37 -43.20
N THR A 928 15.76 41.66 -43.20
CA THR A 928 14.84 42.76 -43.45
C THR A 928 14.77 43.10 -44.94
N GLY A 929 13.76 43.87 -45.36
CA GLY A 929 13.72 44.42 -46.71
C GLY A 929 14.81 45.47 -46.95
N GLU A 930 15.13 45.76 -48.22
CA GLU A 930 16.10 46.80 -48.59
C GLU A 930 15.77 48.15 -47.93
N GLY A 931 16.77 48.79 -47.29
CA GLY A 931 16.63 50.09 -46.61
C GLY A 931 16.07 50.03 -45.18
N VAL A 932 15.78 48.84 -44.67
CA VAL A 932 15.28 48.62 -43.32
C VAL A 932 16.28 47.74 -42.57
N TYR A 933 16.58 48.08 -41.33
CA TYR A 933 17.56 47.36 -40.51
C TYR A 933 17.00 47.09 -39.12
N TRP A 934 17.47 46.00 -38.51
CA TRP A 934 17.30 45.80 -37.09
C TRP A 934 18.33 46.63 -36.33
N ASP A 935 17.86 47.51 -35.46
CA ASP A 935 18.70 48.15 -34.46
C ASP A 935 18.52 47.43 -33.13
N ILE A 936 19.64 47.16 -32.45
CA ILE A 936 19.64 46.56 -31.12
C ILE A 936 20.09 47.67 -30.18
N VAL A 937 19.13 48.24 -29.47
CA VAL A 937 19.44 49.31 -28.53
C VAL A 937 19.65 48.69 -27.15
N TYR A 938 20.90 48.78 -26.69
CA TYR A 938 21.26 48.51 -25.30
C TYR A 938 21.12 49.82 -24.53
N ASP A 939 19.98 50.03 -23.89
CA ASP A 939 19.71 51.22 -23.10
C ASP A 939 20.08 50.95 -21.65
N THR A 940 21.36 51.17 -21.31
CA THR A 940 21.87 50.98 -19.94
C THR A 940 21.32 52.01 -18.95
N ASP A 941 20.73 53.12 -19.42
CA ASP A 941 20.09 54.11 -18.56
C ASP A 941 18.65 53.70 -18.21
N ALA A 942 17.98 53.01 -19.13
CA ALA A 942 16.64 52.44 -18.95
C ALA A 942 16.66 50.94 -18.57
N ASP A 943 17.85 50.36 -18.41
CA ASP A 943 18.09 48.94 -18.11
C ASP A 943 17.33 47.98 -19.04
N GLU A 944 17.17 48.34 -20.32
CA GLU A 944 16.46 47.54 -21.32
C GLU A 944 17.29 47.22 -22.57
N ILE A 945 17.00 46.07 -23.17
CA ILE A 945 17.46 45.70 -24.51
C ILE A 945 16.23 45.67 -25.41
N ARG A 946 16.19 46.58 -26.39
CA ARG A 946 15.10 46.65 -27.37
C ARG A 946 15.61 46.41 -28.78
N ILE A 947 14.75 45.78 -29.58
CA ILE A 947 14.96 45.62 -31.01
C ILE A 947 14.01 46.58 -31.71
N GLU A 948 14.59 47.50 -32.48
CA GLU A 948 13.86 48.47 -33.26
C GLU A 948 14.02 48.15 -34.75
N LEU A 949 12.99 48.46 -35.52
CA LEU A 949 13.08 48.45 -36.97
C LEU A 949 13.30 49.88 -37.44
N ILE A 950 14.51 50.17 -37.91
CA ILE A 950 14.87 51.51 -38.36
C ILE A 950 14.99 51.57 -39.88
N GLU A 951 14.52 52.66 -40.45
CA GLU A 951 14.82 53.04 -41.83
C GLU A 951 16.17 53.73 -41.81
N SER A 952 17.13 53.23 -42.58
CA SER A 952 18.39 53.92 -42.75
C SER A 952 18.71 54.09 -44.22
N ASP A 953 18.93 55.34 -44.60
CA ASP A 953 19.55 55.72 -45.87
C ASP A 953 21.09 55.74 -45.74
N ALA A 954 21.64 55.23 -44.62
CA ALA A 954 23.07 55.10 -44.42
C ALA A 954 23.68 54.29 -45.56
N ILE A 955 24.66 54.87 -46.26
CA ILE A 955 25.40 54.21 -47.32
C ILE A 955 26.89 54.46 -47.08
N GLY A 956 27.67 53.38 -46.99
CA GLY A 956 29.08 53.45 -46.65
C GLY A 956 29.30 53.58 -45.14
N ALA A 957 30.16 54.49 -44.71
CA ALA A 957 30.62 54.57 -43.33
C ALA A 957 29.96 55.70 -42.52
N ASP A 958 28.86 56.25 -43.02
CA ASP A 958 28.00 57.21 -42.31
C ASP A 958 26.94 56.41 -41.53
N PHE A 959 27.30 55.99 -40.33
CA PHE A 959 26.52 55.07 -39.51
C PHE A 959 25.41 55.77 -38.74
N ASN A 960 25.53 57.08 -38.49
CA ASN A 960 24.49 57.88 -37.84
C ASN A 960 23.46 58.47 -38.84
N ASN A 961 23.68 58.27 -40.15
CA ASN A 961 22.84 58.75 -41.25
C ASN A 961 22.66 60.29 -41.27
N ASP A 962 23.67 61.04 -40.82
CA ASP A 962 23.65 62.51 -40.85
C ASP A 962 24.24 63.11 -42.15
N ASN A 963 24.64 62.25 -43.09
CA ASN A 963 25.31 62.53 -44.36
C ASN A 963 26.77 63.02 -44.20
N ILE A 964 27.39 62.83 -43.03
CA ILE A 964 28.76 63.24 -42.74
C ILE A 964 29.49 62.10 -42.04
N VAL A 965 30.45 61.50 -42.76
CA VAL A 965 31.38 60.55 -42.12
C VAL A 965 32.39 61.32 -41.24
N ASP A 966 32.21 61.28 -39.93
CA ASP A 966 33.04 61.99 -38.96
C ASP A 966 33.39 61.17 -37.68
N GLN A 967 33.65 61.86 -36.57
CA GLN A 967 34.00 61.21 -35.30
C GLN A 967 32.83 60.46 -34.69
N LEU A 968 31.58 60.87 -34.95
CA LEU A 968 30.40 60.19 -34.45
C LEU A 968 30.28 58.79 -35.05
N ASP A 969 30.65 58.61 -36.32
CA ASP A 969 30.69 57.29 -36.97
C ASP A 969 31.82 56.42 -36.42
N ILE A 970 32.99 57.01 -36.12
CA ILE A 970 34.06 56.29 -35.40
C ILE A 970 33.56 55.79 -34.05
N ASP A 971 32.81 56.60 -33.31
CA ASP A 971 32.29 56.23 -32.00
C ASP A 971 31.26 55.09 -32.12
N ILE A 972 30.45 55.07 -33.19
CA ILE A 972 29.53 53.98 -33.50
C ILE A 972 30.30 52.69 -33.82
N TRP A 973 31.24 52.71 -34.76
CA TRP A 973 32.05 51.54 -35.10
C TRP A 973 32.82 51.01 -33.88
N THR A 974 33.42 51.89 -33.08
CA THR A 974 34.21 51.49 -31.89
C THR A 974 33.34 50.80 -30.84
N ARG A 975 32.05 51.17 -30.73
CA ARG A 975 31.11 50.54 -29.80
C ARG A 975 30.72 49.12 -30.23
N ASN A 976 30.75 48.87 -31.53
CA ASN A 976 30.19 47.65 -32.14
C ASN A 976 31.26 46.71 -32.73
N VAL A 977 32.54 47.10 -32.69
CA VAL A 977 33.63 46.26 -33.21
C VAL A 977 33.65 44.89 -32.54
N GLY A 978 33.71 43.84 -33.35
CA GLY A 978 33.68 42.45 -32.90
C GLY A 978 32.32 41.76 -33.01
N ILE A 979 31.27 42.43 -33.52
CA ILE A 979 30.09 41.72 -34.04
C ILE A 979 30.57 40.85 -35.20
N VAL A 980 30.44 39.52 -35.08
CA VAL A 980 31.02 38.54 -36.03
C VAL A 980 30.07 38.12 -37.16
N SER A 981 28.80 38.51 -37.09
CA SER A 981 27.77 38.24 -38.11
C SER A 981 26.47 38.99 -37.76
N GLY A 982 25.70 39.39 -38.77
CA GLY A 982 24.41 40.08 -38.60
C GLY A 982 24.53 41.57 -38.28
N ALA A 983 25.71 42.17 -38.42
CA ALA A 983 25.87 43.60 -38.34
C ALA A 983 25.10 44.30 -39.46
N SER A 984 24.59 45.48 -39.15
CA SER A 984 23.98 46.38 -40.12
C SER A 984 24.86 47.60 -40.32
N ILE A 985 24.60 48.34 -41.40
CA ILE A 985 25.39 49.53 -41.72
C ILE A 985 25.41 50.54 -40.57
N ILE A 986 24.28 50.78 -39.92
CA ILE A 986 24.19 51.70 -38.75
C ILE A 986 24.93 51.19 -37.51
N GLN A 987 25.29 49.92 -37.46
CA GLN A 987 26.10 49.34 -36.39
C GLN A 987 27.60 49.41 -36.70
N GLY A 988 28.00 49.83 -37.89
CA GLY A 988 29.40 49.93 -38.24
C GLY A 988 29.85 49.02 -39.37
N ASP A 989 28.95 48.25 -39.99
CA ASP A 989 29.22 47.39 -41.16
C ASP A 989 29.24 48.25 -42.44
N ALA A 990 30.36 48.90 -42.70
CA ALA A 990 30.51 49.79 -43.83
C ALA A 990 30.60 49.03 -45.16
N ASP A 991 31.12 47.80 -45.17
CA ASP A 991 31.34 47.03 -46.40
C ASP A 991 30.20 46.03 -46.74
N LEU A 992 29.23 45.90 -45.83
CA LEU A 992 28.01 45.11 -45.93
C LEU A 992 28.26 43.59 -45.98
N ASP A 993 29.32 43.11 -45.34
CA ASP A 993 29.60 41.68 -45.25
C ASP A 993 28.96 41.01 -44.02
N GLY A 994 28.33 41.81 -43.16
CA GLY A 994 27.55 41.39 -42.02
C GLY A 994 28.36 41.27 -40.74
N ASP A 995 29.62 41.68 -40.67
CA ASP A 995 30.37 41.81 -39.42
C ASP A 995 30.79 43.27 -39.13
N VAL A 996 31.38 43.55 -37.96
CA VAL A 996 31.97 44.87 -37.66
C VAL A 996 33.44 44.66 -37.32
N ASP A 997 34.29 44.74 -38.32
CA ASP A 997 35.70 44.39 -38.23
C ASP A 997 36.64 45.47 -38.79
N LEU A 998 37.87 45.07 -39.13
CA LEU A 998 38.86 45.99 -39.66
C LEU A 998 38.57 46.43 -41.11
N GLY A 999 37.86 45.62 -41.90
CA GLY A 999 37.39 45.95 -43.25
C GLY A 999 36.50 47.18 -43.23
N ASP A 1000 35.57 47.25 -42.29
CA ASP A 1000 34.70 48.41 -42.11
C ASP A 1000 35.46 49.65 -41.69
N TYR A 1001 36.40 49.48 -40.75
CA TYR A 1001 37.25 50.57 -40.29
C TYR A 1001 38.08 51.15 -41.44
N GLU A 1002 38.57 50.31 -42.35
CA GLU A 1002 39.29 50.78 -43.53
C GLU A 1002 38.38 51.63 -44.43
N GLN A 1003 37.12 51.23 -44.63
CA GLN A 1003 36.15 51.99 -45.40
C GLN A 1003 35.77 53.31 -44.72
N LEU A 1004 35.58 53.29 -43.40
CA LEU A 1004 35.38 54.47 -42.57
C LEU A 1004 36.54 55.45 -42.68
N MET A 1005 37.77 55.00 -42.48
CA MET A 1005 38.97 55.84 -42.61
C MET A 1005 39.15 56.36 -44.04
N GLN A 1006 38.85 55.56 -45.06
CA GLN A 1006 38.89 56.01 -46.45
C GLN A 1006 37.94 57.19 -46.68
N GLN A 1007 36.71 57.12 -46.16
CA GLN A 1007 35.72 58.18 -46.34
C GLN A 1007 36.02 59.44 -45.52
N ILE A 1008 36.55 59.30 -44.30
CA ILE A 1008 37.01 60.43 -43.46
C ILE A 1008 38.17 61.18 -44.11
N PHE A 1009 39.18 60.48 -44.63
CA PHE A 1009 40.39 61.09 -45.16
C PHE A 1009 40.33 61.43 -46.66
N ALA A 1010 39.32 60.96 -47.39
CA ALA A 1010 39.13 61.30 -48.80
C ALA A 1010 38.74 62.78 -49.05
N GLY A 1011 38.45 63.55 -48.00
CA GLY A 1011 38.35 65.01 -48.08
C GLY A 1011 37.21 65.50 -48.98
N GLY A 1012 35.96 65.31 -48.54
CA GLY A 1012 34.84 66.19 -48.88
C GLY A 1012 34.53 66.41 -50.37
N THR A 1013 34.72 65.41 -51.23
CA THR A 1013 33.98 65.35 -52.50
C THR A 1013 32.78 64.42 -52.31
N PRO A 1014 31.53 64.92 -52.36
CA PRO A 1014 30.36 64.07 -52.29
C PRO A 1014 30.48 63.00 -53.38
N ILE A 1015 30.38 61.74 -52.98
CA ILE A 1015 30.35 60.60 -53.90
C ILE A 1015 29.02 60.73 -54.65
N ALA A 1016 29.05 61.37 -55.82
CA ALA A 1016 27.93 61.31 -56.74
C ALA A 1016 27.79 59.85 -57.17
N PHE A 1017 26.75 59.16 -56.67
CA PHE A 1017 26.33 57.88 -57.21
C PHE A 1017 26.23 58.02 -58.72
N ALA A 1018 27.08 57.29 -59.45
CA ALA A 1018 26.88 57.07 -60.86
C ALA A 1018 25.63 56.21 -60.98
N ALA A 1019 24.45 56.85 -61.00
CA ALA A 1019 23.24 56.23 -61.50
C ALA A 1019 23.61 55.57 -62.83
N ALA A 1020 23.36 54.26 -62.95
CA ALA A 1020 23.55 53.55 -64.20
C ALA A 1020 22.69 54.24 -65.27
N VAL A 1021 23.27 55.18 -66.01
CA VAL A 1021 22.66 55.81 -67.17
C VAL A 1021 22.61 54.70 -68.22
N PRO A 1022 21.43 54.26 -68.69
CA PRO A 1022 21.35 53.26 -69.74
C PRO A 1022 22.03 53.82 -70.98
N GLU A 1023 23.17 53.28 -71.39
CA GLU A 1023 23.94 53.78 -72.53
C GLU A 1023 23.17 53.61 -73.85
N PRO A 1024 22.58 54.66 -74.46
CA PRO A 1024 21.90 54.53 -75.76
C PRO A 1024 22.92 54.59 -76.91
N ALA A 1025 24.20 54.86 -76.62
CA ALA A 1025 25.24 55.08 -77.61
C ALA A 1025 25.83 53.77 -78.16
N ALA A 1026 25.88 52.69 -77.37
CA ALA A 1026 26.41 51.41 -77.84
C ALA A 1026 25.52 50.75 -78.92
N LEU A 1027 24.19 50.87 -78.79
CA LEU A 1027 23.24 50.42 -79.80
C LEU A 1027 23.31 51.25 -81.10
N MET A 1028 23.54 52.56 -81.00
CA MET A 1028 23.76 53.40 -82.18
C MET A 1028 25.09 53.07 -82.88
N LEU A 1029 26.17 52.82 -82.13
CA LEU A 1029 27.47 52.44 -82.73
C LEU A 1029 27.42 51.04 -83.37
N LEU A 1030 26.69 50.09 -82.78
CA LEU A 1030 26.44 48.78 -83.37
C LEU A 1030 25.57 48.87 -84.63
N CYS A 1031 24.54 49.73 -84.65
CA CYS A 1031 23.71 49.98 -85.82
C CYS A 1031 24.50 50.67 -86.96
N VAL A 1032 25.35 51.65 -86.65
CA VAL A 1032 26.20 52.31 -87.67
C VAL A 1032 27.27 51.35 -88.21
N ALA A 1033 27.87 50.52 -87.35
CA ALA A 1033 28.80 49.47 -87.77
C ALA A 1033 28.10 48.37 -88.59
N GLY A 1034 26.85 48.02 -88.25
CA GLY A 1034 26.01 47.06 -88.96
C GLY A 1034 25.62 47.54 -90.36
N VAL A 1035 25.25 48.81 -90.52
CA VAL A 1035 24.94 49.40 -91.85
C VAL A 1035 26.21 49.49 -92.71
N ALA A 1036 27.37 49.84 -92.14
CA ALA A 1036 28.64 49.86 -92.86
C ALA A 1036 29.10 48.45 -93.31
N ALA A 1037 28.87 47.41 -92.50
CA ALA A 1037 29.15 46.03 -92.86
C ALA A 1037 28.19 45.48 -93.93
N ALA A 1038 26.90 45.85 -93.87
CA ALA A 1038 25.91 45.45 -94.87
C ALA A 1038 26.12 46.12 -96.24
N ALA A 1039 26.55 47.39 -96.27
CA ALA A 1039 26.86 48.11 -97.52
C ALA A 1039 28.06 47.51 -98.29
N ARG A 1040 29.02 46.87 -97.59
CA ARG A 1040 30.17 46.21 -98.22
C ARG A 1040 29.83 44.88 -98.90
N ARG A 1041 28.63 44.32 -98.67
CA ARG A 1041 28.19 43.02 -99.22
C ARG A 1041 27.36 43.12 -100.51
N ARG A 1042 27.17 44.33 -101.06
CA ARG A 1042 26.62 44.57 -102.40
C ARG A 1042 27.60 45.41 -103.23
N GLY A 1043 28.70 44.76 -103.59
CA GLY A 1043 29.64 45.15 -104.66
C GLY A 1043 29.98 43.89 -105.44
#